data_AF-A0A8T7H741-F1
#
_entry.id   AF-A0A8T7H741-F1
#
_cell.length_a   1.000
_cell.length_b   1.000
_cell.length_c   1.000
_cell.angle_alpha   90.00
_cell.angle_beta   90.00
_cell.angle_gamma   90.00
#
_symmetry.space_group_name_H-M   'P 1'
#
loop_
_entity.id
_entity.type
_entity.pdbx_description
1 polymer ?
#
loop_
_entity_poly.entity_id
_entity_poly.type
_entity_poly.pdbx_seq_one_letter_code
_entity_poly.pdbx_strand_id
1 'polypeptide(L)'
;LVPCGYNEEWHTKNIEKATVDFFGTLDFDKLSELVSIPEDKLRLMVKNPTKTKISARAAINTSEKLNVPLHPEYTYHWDILSSEQLLVLLEWLKKIKFEFQEGKLIKTILPLEKESKNLLGSIGVPHIVISSEFVVINKNNSLAFLYSLGMIKKEDIVNKIEYVKNNIDKKTLEIINEFSKIKIMDKSGTFIGARMGRPEKAKMRKLTGNPQTLFPIGEEGGRMRSIQAALEKGKITADFPIYQCTKCNKETIYHICETCGKETKKMYASYDGNITENKTDNNFSFRKKPIDINHYFEIALNKLGMKSYPDLIKGVKGTSNKDHIPENLAKGILRAKHDISVNKDGTIRYDMTELPITHFKPSEIRTPVEKLKEMGYKKDINGKELVDKEQIIELKPQDLILASCSSTNEETSDSILFRVGNFIDELLKKFYNMKPFYNFKNKEDLVGHLVIGLAPHISAGMIGRIIGFSNTQACFAHPLWHASLRRDCDGDECCVIMFMDSLLNFSRQFLPNRRGSKTMDSPLVLTSKLAPSEVDDMVHGLDVLKEYPLELYKAALEYKYPWEIEIEQLGDRLDTPDQYENINFTHSVSNINIGVVCSAYKTLPSMEEKLNGQMELAKRIRAVDESDVARLVIEKHFLKDTKGNLRKFSQQQFRCVNCNEKFRRPPLIGKCTKCNGRIIFTVSEGSVIKYLDKSINLAEEYNVPNYVKQTLELTRRNVESIFGREKEKQVGLGTFT
;
A
#
# COMPACT_ATOMS: atom_id res chain seq x y z
N LEU A 1 1.44 -9.91 -25.39
CA LEU A 1 0.04 -9.83 -24.89
C LEU A 1 -0.40 -11.23 -24.50
N VAL A 2 -1.32 -11.36 -23.55
CA VAL A 2 -1.92 -12.65 -23.18
C VAL A 2 -3.42 -12.60 -23.40
N PRO A 3 -4.09 -13.71 -23.78
CA PRO A 3 -5.52 -13.74 -23.95
C PRO A 3 -6.25 -13.28 -22.68
N CYS A 4 -7.07 -12.25 -22.80
CA CYS A 4 -7.99 -11.86 -21.74
C CYS A 4 -9.28 -12.69 -21.82
N GLY A 5 -9.94 -12.87 -20.68
CA GLY A 5 -11.28 -13.44 -20.67
C GLY A 5 -12.25 -12.56 -21.45
N TYR A 6 -13.19 -13.17 -22.15
CA TYR A 6 -14.22 -12.44 -22.90
C TYR A 6 -15.03 -11.55 -21.95
N ASN A 7 -15.05 -10.24 -22.22
CA ASN A 7 -15.61 -9.21 -21.35
C ASN A 7 -16.57 -8.28 -22.11
N GLU A 8 -17.30 -7.43 -21.37
CA GLU A 8 -18.41 -6.63 -21.90
C GLU A 8 -17.94 -5.58 -22.91
N GLU A 9 -16.73 -5.05 -22.75
CA GLU A 9 -16.11 -4.07 -23.64
C GLU A 9 -15.84 -4.71 -25.01
N TRP A 10 -15.21 -5.88 -25.02
CA TRP A 10 -14.96 -6.64 -26.24
C TRP A 10 -16.27 -7.09 -26.90
N HIS A 11 -17.27 -7.50 -26.10
CA HIS A 11 -18.58 -7.85 -26.63
C HIS A 11 -19.28 -6.66 -27.30
N THR A 12 -19.19 -5.48 -26.71
CA THR A 12 -19.74 -4.25 -27.28
C THR A 12 -19.07 -3.92 -28.60
N LYS A 13 -17.72 -4.01 -28.69
CA LYS A 13 -16.99 -3.81 -29.95
C LYS A 13 -17.39 -4.81 -31.05
N ASN A 14 -17.68 -6.06 -30.68
CA ASN A 14 -18.22 -7.04 -31.62
C ASN A 14 -19.63 -6.67 -32.12
N ILE A 15 -20.49 -6.15 -31.24
CA ILE A 15 -21.83 -5.67 -31.63
C ILE A 15 -21.72 -4.45 -32.54
N GLU A 16 -20.88 -3.46 -32.20
CA GLU A 16 -20.67 -2.27 -33.03
C GLU A 16 -20.20 -2.68 -34.43
N LYS A 17 -19.20 -3.55 -34.51
CA LYS A 17 -18.70 -4.08 -35.78
C LYS A 17 -19.79 -4.83 -36.56
N ALA A 18 -20.49 -5.77 -35.92
CA ALA A 18 -21.55 -6.53 -36.59
C ALA A 18 -22.68 -5.63 -37.08
N THR A 19 -23.05 -4.60 -36.31
CA THR A 19 -24.08 -3.63 -36.71
C THR A 19 -23.66 -2.86 -37.97
N VAL A 20 -22.40 -2.42 -38.03
CA VAL A 20 -21.84 -1.76 -39.22
C VAL A 20 -21.78 -2.73 -40.41
N ASP A 21 -21.37 -3.98 -40.19
CA ASP A 21 -21.30 -4.99 -41.25
C ASP A 21 -22.71 -5.33 -41.81
N PHE A 22 -23.76 -5.29 -40.98
CA PHE A 22 -25.14 -5.57 -41.38
C PHE A 22 -25.85 -4.36 -42.03
N PHE A 23 -25.70 -3.15 -41.47
CA PHE A 23 -26.48 -1.97 -41.86
C PHE A 23 -25.67 -0.88 -42.58
N GLY A 24 -24.35 -1.08 -42.76
CA GLY A 24 -23.42 -0.11 -43.33
C GLY A 24 -23.08 1.08 -42.43
N THR A 25 -23.86 1.29 -41.35
CA THR A 25 -23.67 2.36 -40.36
C THR A 25 -24.13 1.87 -38.98
N LEU A 26 -23.67 2.56 -37.93
CA LEU A 26 -24.08 2.28 -36.56
C LEU A 26 -25.46 2.90 -36.28
N ASP A 27 -26.51 2.17 -36.66
CA ASP A 27 -27.91 2.62 -36.56
C ASP A 27 -28.64 1.86 -35.42
N PHE A 28 -28.84 2.54 -34.29
CA PHE A 28 -29.46 1.97 -33.09
C PHE A 28 -30.95 1.68 -33.25
N ASP A 29 -31.64 2.37 -34.15
CA ASP A 29 -33.08 2.22 -34.35
C ASP A 29 -33.36 0.88 -35.03
N LYS A 30 -32.64 0.61 -36.13
CA LYS A 30 -32.70 -0.68 -36.83
C LYS A 30 -32.21 -1.83 -35.96
N LEU A 31 -31.18 -1.60 -35.15
CA LEU A 31 -30.70 -2.59 -34.21
C LEU A 31 -31.76 -2.93 -33.16
N SER A 32 -32.44 -1.91 -32.60
CA SER A 32 -33.53 -2.07 -31.63
C SER A 32 -34.67 -2.94 -32.17
N GLU A 33 -35.11 -2.68 -33.41
CA GLU A 33 -36.12 -3.50 -34.09
C GLU A 33 -35.64 -4.95 -34.28
N LEU A 34 -34.39 -5.12 -34.73
CA LEU A 34 -33.82 -6.43 -34.98
C LEU A 34 -33.71 -7.25 -33.68
N VAL A 35 -33.08 -6.74 -32.62
CA VAL A 35 -32.83 -7.52 -31.39
C VAL A 35 -33.94 -7.42 -30.34
N SER A 36 -34.99 -6.63 -30.61
CA SER A 36 -36.12 -6.40 -29.69
C SER A 36 -35.68 -5.86 -28.32
N ILE A 37 -34.67 -4.98 -28.33
CA ILE A 37 -34.15 -4.28 -27.15
C ILE A 37 -34.37 -2.78 -27.38
N PRO A 38 -34.93 -2.03 -26.41
CA PRO A 38 -35.13 -0.59 -26.56
C PRO A 38 -33.84 0.15 -26.92
N GLU A 39 -33.93 1.10 -27.85
CA GLU A 39 -32.83 1.93 -28.33
C GLU A 39 -32.05 2.60 -27.18
N ASP A 40 -32.75 3.18 -26.20
CA ASP A 40 -32.13 3.79 -25.01
C ASP A 40 -31.21 2.83 -24.27
N LYS A 41 -31.61 1.55 -24.17
CA LYS A 41 -30.81 0.51 -23.51
C LYS A 41 -29.61 0.10 -24.35
N LEU A 42 -29.72 0.07 -25.67
CA LEU A 42 -28.59 -0.20 -26.56
C LEU A 42 -27.55 0.92 -26.50
N ARG A 43 -28.00 2.19 -26.49
CA ARG A 43 -27.12 3.34 -26.29
C ARG A 43 -26.43 3.31 -24.92
N LEU A 44 -27.15 2.94 -23.87
CA LEU A 44 -26.59 2.76 -22.53
C LEU A 44 -25.57 1.62 -22.48
N MET A 45 -25.84 0.51 -23.18
CA MET A 45 -24.92 -0.63 -23.27
C MET A 45 -23.62 -0.24 -23.94
N VAL A 46 -23.66 0.51 -25.04
CA VAL A 46 -22.44 1.03 -25.68
C VAL A 46 -21.71 2.02 -24.77
N LYS A 47 -22.44 2.92 -24.12
CA LYS A 47 -21.83 3.96 -23.27
C LYS A 47 -21.25 3.44 -21.96
N ASN A 48 -21.85 2.41 -21.36
CA ASN A 48 -21.49 1.84 -20.07
C ASN A 48 -21.72 0.31 -20.08
N PRO A 49 -20.87 -0.45 -20.78
CA PRO A 49 -21.10 -1.88 -21.01
C PRO A 49 -21.07 -2.69 -19.72
N THR A 50 -20.18 -2.36 -18.79
CA THR A 50 -20.01 -3.07 -17.52
C THR A 50 -21.13 -2.85 -16.50
N LYS A 51 -21.92 -1.78 -16.63
CA LYS A 51 -23.02 -1.44 -15.69
C LYS A 51 -24.41 -1.77 -16.22
N THR A 52 -24.54 -1.94 -17.53
CA THR A 52 -25.85 -2.12 -18.18
C THR A 52 -26.24 -3.58 -18.16
N LYS A 53 -27.28 -3.93 -17.38
CA LYS A 53 -27.78 -5.30 -17.31
C LYS A 53 -28.74 -5.59 -18.45
N ILE A 54 -28.49 -6.68 -19.18
CA ILE A 54 -29.40 -7.23 -20.19
C ILE A 54 -29.95 -8.57 -19.74
N SER A 55 -31.13 -8.96 -20.20
CA SER A 55 -31.68 -10.30 -19.87
C SER A 55 -31.02 -11.39 -20.72
N ALA A 56 -30.94 -12.62 -20.21
CA ALA A 56 -30.39 -13.75 -20.96
C ALA A 56 -31.08 -13.96 -22.32
N ARG A 57 -32.41 -13.79 -22.37
CA ARG A 57 -33.16 -13.90 -23.62
C ARG A 57 -32.76 -12.82 -24.64
N ALA A 58 -32.55 -11.59 -24.17
CA ALA A 58 -32.08 -10.51 -25.02
C ALA A 58 -30.66 -10.80 -25.54
N ALA A 59 -29.75 -11.24 -24.66
CA ALA A 59 -28.38 -11.62 -25.05
C ALA A 59 -28.35 -12.73 -26.10
N ILE A 60 -29.16 -13.77 -25.94
CA ILE A 60 -29.29 -14.87 -26.91
C ILE A 60 -29.83 -14.36 -28.24
N ASN A 61 -30.89 -13.55 -28.22
CA ASN A 61 -31.49 -12.99 -29.43
C ASN A 61 -30.50 -12.10 -30.21
N THR A 62 -29.72 -11.27 -29.50
CA THR A 62 -28.64 -10.47 -30.08
C THR A 62 -27.59 -11.35 -30.74
N SER A 63 -27.18 -12.42 -30.06
CA SER A 63 -26.16 -13.35 -30.55
C SER A 63 -26.63 -14.10 -31.81
N GLU A 64 -27.87 -14.59 -31.81
CA GLU A 64 -28.45 -15.31 -32.97
C GLU A 64 -28.64 -14.39 -34.18
N LYS A 65 -29.11 -13.16 -33.99
CA LYS A 65 -29.44 -12.26 -35.10
C LYS A 65 -28.22 -11.56 -35.70
N LEU A 66 -27.22 -11.21 -34.88
CA LEU A 66 -26.01 -10.51 -35.32
C LEU A 66 -24.81 -11.44 -35.55
N ASN A 67 -24.96 -12.74 -35.26
CA ASN A 67 -23.87 -13.72 -35.30
C ASN A 67 -22.65 -13.31 -34.46
N VAL A 68 -22.90 -12.70 -33.30
CA VAL A 68 -21.87 -12.34 -32.32
C VAL A 68 -21.83 -13.36 -31.18
N PRO A 69 -20.70 -13.49 -30.45
CA PRO A 69 -20.64 -14.40 -29.33
C PRO A 69 -21.59 -14.03 -28.19
N LEU A 70 -21.97 -15.02 -27.38
CA LEU A 70 -22.86 -14.83 -26.23
C LEU A 70 -22.29 -13.80 -25.25
N HIS A 71 -23.16 -12.92 -24.75
CA HIS A 71 -22.81 -11.87 -23.79
C HIS A 71 -22.04 -12.44 -22.57
N PRO A 72 -20.91 -11.82 -22.16
CA PRO A 72 -20.02 -12.29 -21.09
C PRO A 72 -20.72 -12.63 -19.76
N GLU A 73 -21.69 -11.82 -19.31
CA GLU A 73 -22.49 -12.09 -18.09
C GLU A 73 -23.12 -13.49 -18.11
N TYR A 74 -23.51 -13.98 -19.30
CA TYR A 74 -24.18 -15.26 -19.52
C TYR A 74 -23.27 -16.37 -20.06
N THR A 75 -21.98 -16.07 -20.20
CA THR A 75 -20.94 -17.04 -20.54
C THR A 75 -20.33 -17.60 -19.26
N TYR A 76 -19.96 -18.88 -19.27
CA TYR A 76 -19.38 -19.60 -18.12
C TYR A 76 -17.96 -20.04 -18.42
N HIS A 77 -17.22 -20.49 -17.39
CA HIS A 77 -15.83 -20.90 -17.50
C HIS A 77 -15.68 -22.33 -18.06
N TRP A 78 -16.18 -22.54 -19.28
CA TRP A 78 -16.24 -23.86 -19.92
C TRP A 78 -14.86 -24.47 -20.18
N ASP A 79 -13.85 -23.66 -20.47
CA ASP A 79 -12.48 -24.14 -20.74
C ASP A 79 -11.78 -24.72 -19.51
N ILE A 80 -12.32 -24.53 -18.30
CA ILE A 80 -11.79 -25.14 -17.07
C ILE A 80 -12.08 -26.65 -17.02
N LEU A 81 -13.15 -27.11 -17.67
CA LEU A 81 -13.53 -28.53 -17.61
C LEU A 81 -12.77 -29.35 -18.64
N SER A 82 -12.36 -30.56 -18.25
CA SER A 82 -11.97 -31.57 -19.23
C SER A 82 -13.21 -32.13 -19.95
N SER A 83 -13.01 -32.70 -21.14
CA SER A 83 -14.09 -33.31 -21.93
C SER A 83 -14.76 -34.48 -21.20
N GLU A 84 -14.00 -35.20 -20.37
CA GLU A 84 -14.52 -36.24 -19.46
C GLU A 84 -15.44 -35.65 -18.37
N GLN A 85 -15.05 -34.53 -17.76
CA GLN A 85 -15.87 -33.85 -16.77
C GLN A 85 -17.15 -33.26 -17.41
N LEU A 86 -17.06 -32.75 -18.64
CA LEU A 86 -18.24 -32.33 -19.41
C LEU A 86 -19.21 -33.51 -19.59
N LEU A 87 -18.70 -34.71 -19.88
CA LEU A 87 -19.52 -35.91 -20.05
C LEU A 87 -20.25 -36.26 -18.74
N VAL A 88 -19.57 -36.22 -17.59
CA VAL A 88 -20.19 -36.41 -16.27
C VAL A 88 -21.31 -35.40 -16.04
N LEU A 89 -21.08 -34.13 -16.39
CA LEU A 89 -22.08 -33.08 -16.28
C LEU A 89 -23.30 -33.35 -17.19
N LEU A 90 -23.10 -33.78 -18.44
CA LEU A 90 -24.17 -34.11 -19.37
C LEU A 90 -24.97 -35.35 -18.95
N GLU A 91 -24.30 -36.37 -18.40
CA GLU A 91 -24.96 -37.55 -17.84
C GLU A 91 -25.87 -37.17 -16.66
N TRP A 92 -25.41 -36.28 -15.78
CA TRP A 92 -26.22 -35.74 -14.69
C TRP A 92 -27.44 -34.96 -15.20
N LEU A 93 -27.29 -34.22 -16.31
CA LEU A 93 -28.38 -33.46 -16.92
C LEU A 93 -29.52 -34.34 -17.46
N LYS A 94 -29.36 -35.66 -17.63
CA LYS A 94 -30.49 -36.57 -17.92
C LYS A 94 -31.58 -36.49 -16.85
N LYS A 95 -31.22 -36.17 -15.62
CA LYS A 95 -32.15 -36.08 -14.47
C LYS A 95 -32.82 -34.72 -14.34
N ILE A 96 -32.61 -33.82 -15.31
CA ILE A 96 -33.17 -32.47 -15.31
C ILE A 96 -34.70 -32.45 -15.29
N LYS A 97 -35.24 -31.56 -14.46
CA LYS A 97 -36.65 -31.16 -14.43
C LYS A 97 -36.76 -29.66 -14.69
N PHE A 98 -37.68 -29.30 -15.58
CA PHE A 98 -37.93 -27.91 -15.96
C PHE A 98 -39.20 -27.41 -15.29
N GLU A 99 -39.14 -26.20 -14.73
CA GLU A 99 -40.31 -25.52 -14.18
C GLU A 99 -40.71 -24.37 -15.10
N PHE A 100 -41.94 -24.43 -15.63
CA PHE A 100 -42.50 -23.43 -16.54
C PHE A 100 -43.68 -22.70 -15.89
N GLN A 101 -43.78 -21.39 -16.13
CA GLN A 101 -44.98 -20.60 -15.83
C GLN A 101 -45.35 -19.81 -17.09
N GLU A 102 -46.62 -19.86 -17.49
CA GLU A 102 -47.11 -19.22 -18.71
C GLU A 102 -46.27 -19.57 -19.97
N GLY A 103 -45.82 -20.82 -20.07
CA GLY A 103 -44.98 -21.29 -21.18
C GLY A 103 -43.53 -20.78 -21.18
N LYS A 104 -43.09 -20.05 -20.15
CA LYS A 104 -41.71 -19.55 -20.01
C LYS A 104 -40.97 -20.35 -18.95
N LEU A 105 -39.74 -20.79 -19.28
CA LEU A 105 -38.85 -21.44 -18.31
C LEU A 105 -38.54 -20.46 -17.17
N ILE A 106 -38.75 -20.88 -15.93
CA ILE A 106 -38.41 -20.10 -14.74
C ILE A 106 -37.17 -20.68 -14.06
N LYS A 107 -37.10 -22.00 -13.89
CA LYS A 107 -36.03 -22.64 -13.14
C LYS A 107 -35.71 -24.02 -13.68
N THR A 108 -34.48 -24.42 -13.46
CA THR A 108 -33.99 -25.77 -13.71
C THR A 108 -33.70 -26.44 -12.38
N ILE A 109 -34.21 -27.66 -12.21
CA ILE A 109 -34.06 -28.45 -10.98
C ILE A 109 -33.33 -29.75 -11.32
N LEU A 110 -32.28 -30.04 -10.55
CA LEU A 110 -31.46 -31.25 -10.66
C LEU A 110 -31.32 -31.92 -9.28
N PRO A 111 -31.25 -33.25 -9.20
CA PRO A 111 -30.94 -33.94 -7.95
C PRO A 111 -29.50 -33.66 -7.53
N LEU A 112 -29.23 -33.54 -6.23
CA LEU A 112 -27.90 -33.25 -5.72
C LEU A 112 -26.96 -34.44 -5.89
N GLU A 113 -26.00 -34.29 -6.81
CA GLU A 113 -24.83 -35.17 -6.93
C GLU A 113 -23.58 -34.35 -6.64
N LYS A 114 -22.81 -34.74 -5.61
CA LYS A 114 -21.69 -33.92 -5.10
C LYS A 114 -20.65 -33.59 -6.18
N GLU A 115 -20.28 -34.58 -6.99
CA GLU A 115 -19.30 -34.44 -8.06
C GLU A 115 -19.80 -33.47 -9.14
N SER A 116 -20.97 -33.74 -9.74
CA SER A 116 -21.58 -32.90 -10.78
C SER A 116 -21.90 -31.48 -10.28
N LYS A 117 -22.32 -31.33 -9.02
CA LYS A 117 -22.51 -30.02 -8.38
C LYS A 117 -21.19 -29.26 -8.24
N ASN A 118 -20.09 -29.94 -7.92
CA ASN A 118 -18.78 -29.31 -7.85
C ASN A 118 -18.30 -28.85 -9.24
N LEU A 119 -18.56 -29.64 -10.29
CA LEU A 119 -18.28 -29.24 -11.68
C LEU A 119 -19.09 -28.00 -12.09
N LEU A 120 -20.39 -27.97 -11.77
CA LEU A 120 -21.25 -26.81 -11.98
C LEU A 120 -20.74 -25.55 -11.25
N GLY A 121 -20.24 -25.73 -10.02
CA GLY A 121 -19.56 -24.68 -9.26
C GLY A 121 -18.24 -24.24 -9.91
N SER A 122 -17.48 -25.18 -10.48
CA SER A 122 -16.18 -24.90 -11.10
C SER A 122 -16.27 -24.02 -12.34
N ILE A 123 -17.33 -24.18 -13.13
CA ILE A 123 -17.61 -23.32 -14.30
C ILE A 123 -18.28 -21.99 -13.93
N GLY A 124 -18.65 -21.80 -12.66
CA GLY A 124 -19.21 -20.54 -12.17
C GLY A 124 -20.69 -20.31 -12.48
N VAL A 125 -21.49 -21.36 -12.68
CA VAL A 125 -22.94 -21.22 -12.88
C VAL A 125 -23.62 -20.93 -11.54
N PRO A 126 -24.29 -19.78 -11.34
CA PRO A 126 -24.94 -19.47 -10.07
C PRO A 126 -26.15 -20.37 -9.80
N HIS A 127 -26.12 -21.11 -8.69
CA HIS A 127 -27.13 -22.08 -8.28
C HIS A 127 -27.35 -22.08 -6.77
N ILE A 128 -28.51 -22.59 -6.33
CA ILE A 128 -28.89 -22.73 -4.91
C ILE A 128 -29.13 -24.20 -4.61
N VAL A 129 -28.72 -24.67 -3.43
CA VAL A 129 -29.07 -26.01 -2.96
C VAL A 129 -30.25 -25.91 -2.00
N ILE A 130 -31.34 -26.61 -2.29
CA ILE A 130 -32.57 -26.62 -1.48
C ILE A 130 -32.72 -28.00 -0.82
N SER A 131 -33.05 -27.99 0.47
CA SER A 131 -33.27 -29.19 1.31
C SER A 131 -32.10 -30.18 1.32
N SER A 132 -30.90 -29.77 0.91
CA SER A 132 -29.74 -30.66 0.70
C SER A 132 -30.00 -31.81 -0.28
N GLU A 133 -31.03 -31.68 -1.13
CA GLU A 133 -31.47 -32.72 -2.06
C GLU A 133 -31.49 -32.24 -3.51
N PHE A 134 -31.70 -30.95 -3.75
CA PHE A 134 -31.88 -30.41 -5.10
C PHE A 134 -30.97 -29.21 -5.36
N VAL A 135 -30.46 -29.14 -6.58
CA VAL A 135 -29.75 -27.98 -7.14
C VAL A 135 -30.73 -27.22 -8.04
N VAL A 136 -30.89 -25.93 -7.78
CA VAL A 136 -31.81 -25.04 -8.48
C VAL A 136 -31.04 -23.91 -9.15
N ILE A 137 -31.22 -23.78 -10.47
CA ILE A 137 -30.67 -22.70 -11.29
C ILE A 137 -31.79 -21.70 -11.58
N ASN A 138 -31.48 -20.41 -11.47
CA ASN A 138 -32.44 -19.33 -11.69
C ASN A 138 -32.78 -19.15 -13.19
N LYS A 139 -33.81 -18.36 -13.49
CA LYS A 139 -34.32 -18.16 -14.85
C LYS A 139 -33.28 -17.78 -15.90
N ASN A 140 -32.52 -16.71 -15.66
CA ASN A 140 -31.60 -16.19 -16.67
C ASN A 140 -30.42 -17.15 -16.86
N ASN A 141 -29.88 -17.70 -15.76
CA ASN A 141 -28.75 -18.62 -15.83
C ASN A 141 -29.17 -19.97 -16.42
N SER A 142 -30.38 -20.46 -16.12
CA SER A 142 -30.95 -21.66 -16.74
C SER A 142 -31.04 -21.52 -18.25
N LEU A 143 -31.57 -20.40 -18.74
CA LEU A 143 -31.65 -20.15 -20.18
C LEU A 143 -30.26 -20.12 -20.82
N ALA A 144 -29.34 -19.31 -20.27
CA ALA A 144 -27.98 -19.20 -20.78
C ALA A 144 -27.22 -20.54 -20.77
N PHE A 145 -27.36 -21.31 -19.69
CA PHE A 145 -26.69 -22.61 -19.51
C PHE A 145 -27.19 -23.65 -20.51
N LEU A 146 -28.52 -23.76 -20.68
CA LEU A 146 -29.10 -24.72 -21.62
C LEU A 146 -28.81 -24.35 -23.07
N TYR A 147 -28.90 -23.05 -23.41
CA TYR A 147 -28.54 -22.58 -24.75
C TYR A 147 -27.06 -22.78 -25.06
N SER A 148 -26.19 -22.59 -24.06
CA SER A 148 -24.75 -22.86 -24.22
C SER A 148 -24.51 -24.33 -24.62
N LEU A 149 -25.24 -25.27 -24.01
CA LEU A 149 -25.15 -26.70 -24.33
C LEU A 149 -25.91 -27.11 -25.60
N GLY A 150 -26.56 -26.14 -26.29
CA GLY A 150 -27.41 -26.42 -27.45
C GLY A 150 -28.64 -27.27 -27.09
N MET A 151 -29.10 -27.22 -25.84
CA MET A 151 -30.24 -28.00 -25.34
C MET A 151 -31.53 -27.16 -25.42
N ILE A 152 -32.41 -27.54 -26.35
CA ILE A 152 -33.76 -26.95 -26.45
C ILE A 152 -34.79 -27.92 -25.88
N LYS A 153 -34.53 -29.23 -25.99
CA LYS A 153 -35.34 -30.32 -25.45
C LYS A 153 -34.50 -31.29 -24.63
N LYS A 154 -35.17 -32.07 -23.78
CA LYS A 154 -34.51 -33.10 -22.96
C LYS A 154 -33.90 -34.23 -23.79
N GLU A 155 -34.50 -34.53 -24.95
CA GLU A 155 -34.05 -35.55 -25.89
C GLU A 155 -32.67 -35.24 -26.49
N ASP A 156 -32.31 -33.95 -26.61
CA ASP A 156 -31.05 -33.51 -27.22
C ASP A 156 -29.82 -34.04 -26.45
N ILE A 157 -29.97 -34.29 -25.14
CA ILE A 157 -28.88 -34.72 -24.23
C ILE A 157 -28.21 -36.00 -24.72
N VAL A 158 -28.99 -36.97 -25.22
CA VAL A 158 -28.46 -38.28 -25.61
C VAL A 158 -27.48 -38.13 -26.78
N ASN A 159 -27.87 -37.34 -27.79
CA ASN A 159 -27.03 -37.05 -28.95
C ASN A 159 -25.76 -36.28 -28.56
N LYS A 160 -25.87 -35.33 -27.62
CA LYS A 160 -24.71 -34.57 -27.14
C LYS A 160 -23.71 -35.48 -26.42
N ILE A 161 -24.18 -36.38 -25.55
CA ILE A 161 -23.31 -37.32 -24.83
C ILE A 161 -22.54 -38.21 -25.79
N GLU A 162 -23.21 -38.77 -26.80
CA GLU A 162 -22.55 -39.62 -27.80
C GLU A 162 -21.49 -38.85 -28.59
N TYR A 163 -21.77 -37.60 -28.94
CA TYR A 163 -20.79 -36.76 -29.61
C TYR A 163 -19.57 -36.45 -28.75
N VAL A 164 -19.75 -36.13 -27.46
CA VAL A 164 -18.63 -35.89 -26.53
C VAL A 164 -17.78 -37.15 -26.40
N LYS A 165 -18.41 -38.34 -26.30
CA LYS A 165 -17.68 -39.62 -26.26
C LYS A 165 -16.79 -39.82 -27.48
N ASN A 166 -17.27 -39.43 -28.66
CA ASN A 166 -16.53 -39.57 -29.91
C ASN A 166 -15.45 -38.49 -30.13
N ASN A 167 -15.45 -37.41 -29.33
CA ASN A 167 -14.55 -36.26 -29.49
C ASN A 167 -13.82 -35.91 -28.18
N ILE A 168 -13.52 -36.90 -27.34
CA ILE A 168 -12.96 -36.70 -26.00
C ILE A 168 -11.61 -35.93 -26.04
N ASP A 169 -10.86 -36.05 -27.14
CA ASP A 169 -9.54 -35.44 -27.34
C ASP A 169 -9.58 -33.92 -27.63
N LYS A 170 -10.75 -33.39 -28.01
CA LYS A 170 -10.91 -31.95 -28.27
C LYS A 170 -11.05 -31.16 -26.97
N LYS A 171 -10.79 -29.85 -27.01
CA LYS A 171 -11.08 -28.97 -25.88
C LYS A 171 -12.59 -28.82 -25.67
N THR A 172 -13.00 -28.70 -24.40
CA THR A 172 -14.41 -28.57 -24.01
C THR A 172 -15.09 -27.39 -24.70
N LEU A 173 -14.44 -26.23 -24.80
CA LEU A 173 -15.03 -25.05 -25.45
C LEU A 173 -15.25 -25.25 -26.96
N GLU A 174 -14.38 -25.99 -27.64
CA GLU A 174 -14.55 -26.32 -29.07
C GLU A 174 -15.77 -27.22 -29.28
N ILE A 175 -15.89 -28.28 -28.46
CA ILE A 175 -17.03 -29.19 -28.45
C ILE A 175 -18.33 -28.43 -28.21
N ILE A 176 -18.35 -27.51 -27.24
CA ILE A 176 -19.53 -26.70 -26.94
C ILE A 176 -19.90 -25.76 -28.08
N ASN A 177 -18.92 -25.14 -28.75
CA ASN A 177 -19.17 -24.30 -29.93
C ASN A 177 -19.73 -25.10 -31.11
N GLU A 178 -19.33 -26.37 -31.28
CA GLU A 178 -19.92 -27.28 -32.26
C GLU A 178 -21.37 -27.67 -31.89
N PHE A 179 -21.71 -27.65 -30.60
CA PHE A 179 -23.07 -27.96 -30.12
C PHE A 179 -24.04 -26.81 -30.12
N SER A 180 -23.54 -25.62 -29.85
CA SER A 180 -24.33 -24.43 -29.64
C SER A 180 -24.68 -23.80 -30.99
N LYS A 181 -25.86 -23.19 -31.05
CA LYS A 181 -26.22 -22.34 -32.20
C LYS A 181 -25.53 -20.98 -32.16
N ILE A 182 -24.99 -20.61 -31.00
CA ILE A 182 -24.34 -19.34 -30.73
C ILE A 182 -22.89 -19.59 -30.40
N LYS A 183 -22.01 -18.70 -30.86
CA LYS A 183 -20.59 -18.78 -30.51
C LYS A 183 -20.39 -18.43 -29.04
N ILE A 184 -19.61 -19.24 -28.34
CA ILE A 184 -19.21 -19.05 -26.96
C ILE A 184 -17.70 -18.80 -26.94
N MET A 185 -17.30 -17.66 -26.40
CA MET A 185 -15.89 -17.30 -26.23
C MET A 185 -15.38 -17.77 -24.87
N ASP A 186 -14.07 -17.94 -24.75
CA ASP A 186 -13.47 -18.24 -23.45
C ASP A 186 -13.58 -17.03 -22.51
N LYS A 187 -14.28 -17.23 -21.39
CA LYS A 187 -14.42 -16.23 -20.33
C LYS A 187 -13.27 -16.27 -19.33
N SER A 188 -12.52 -17.36 -19.27
CA SER A 188 -11.44 -17.55 -18.29
C SER A 188 -10.19 -16.76 -18.70
N GLY A 189 -9.80 -16.85 -19.96
CA GLY A 189 -8.57 -16.25 -20.48
C GLY A 189 -7.35 -16.70 -19.68
N THR A 190 -6.49 -15.75 -19.36
CA THR A 190 -5.27 -16.00 -18.59
C THR A 190 -5.47 -15.70 -17.10
N PHE A 191 -5.18 -16.68 -16.24
CA PHE A 191 -5.16 -16.48 -14.78
C PHE A 191 -3.86 -15.84 -14.33
N ILE A 192 -3.94 -14.83 -13.45
CA ILE A 192 -2.78 -14.17 -12.86
C ILE A 192 -2.71 -14.54 -11.37
N GLY A 193 -1.57 -15.08 -10.94
CA GLY A 193 -1.30 -15.34 -9.54
C GLY A 193 -0.91 -14.06 -8.80
N ALA A 194 -1.36 -13.92 -7.56
CA ALA A 194 -0.97 -12.80 -6.69
C ALA A 194 -0.66 -13.31 -5.28
N ARG A 195 0.29 -12.65 -4.62
CA ARG A 195 0.61 -12.88 -3.21
C ARG A 195 0.66 -11.55 -2.49
N MET A 196 -0.03 -11.46 -1.36
CA MET A 196 0.06 -10.28 -0.50
C MET A 196 1.51 -10.09 -0.04
N GLY A 197 2.09 -8.95 -0.39
CA GLY A 197 3.47 -8.60 -0.09
C GLY A 197 3.57 -7.70 1.15
N ARG A 198 3.60 -6.39 0.91
CA ARG A 198 3.66 -5.37 1.96
C ARG A 198 2.26 -4.81 2.24
N PRO A 199 1.83 -4.70 3.51
CA PRO A 199 0.58 -4.02 3.83
C PRO A 199 0.74 -2.52 3.60
N GLU A 200 -0.40 -1.84 3.49
CA GLU A 200 -0.47 -0.39 3.37
C GLU A 200 0.22 0.32 4.56
N LYS A 201 0.49 1.62 4.48
CA LYS A 201 1.08 2.39 5.58
C LYS A 201 0.67 3.86 5.47
N ALA A 202 0.17 4.42 6.57
CA ALA A 202 -0.01 5.85 6.75
C ALA A 202 0.36 6.20 8.19
N LYS A 203 1.50 6.89 8.42
CA LYS A 203 1.92 7.32 9.77
C LYS A 203 3.01 8.38 9.77
N MET A 204 3.07 9.17 10.85
CA MET A 204 4.18 10.09 11.09
C MET A 204 5.52 9.34 11.21
N ARG A 205 6.54 9.81 10.49
CA ARG A 205 7.89 9.25 10.55
C ARG A 205 8.55 9.64 11.88
N LYS A 206 8.83 8.65 12.72
CA LYS A 206 9.48 8.84 14.03
C LYS A 206 10.89 8.25 13.98
N LEU A 207 11.91 9.04 14.33
CA LEU A 207 13.27 8.53 14.57
C LEU A 207 13.30 7.65 15.82
N THR A 208 14.31 6.79 15.94
CA THR A 208 14.51 5.98 17.16
C THR A 208 14.61 6.86 18.40
N GLY A 209 13.70 6.68 19.35
CA GLY A 209 13.59 7.50 20.56
C GLY A 209 12.60 8.65 20.47
N ASN A 210 11.94 8.84 19.32
CA ASN A 210 10.91 9.84 19.05
C ASN A 210 11.30 11.26 19.51
N PRO A 211 12.46 11.79 19.08
CA PRO A 211 12.90 13.12 19.48
C PRO A 211 11.98 14.20 18.90
N GLN A 212 11.75 15.26 19.69
CA GLN A 212 11.12 16.50 19.22
C GLN A 212 12.16 17.58 18.87
N THR A 213 13.42 17.38 19.25
CA THR A 213 14.53 18.28 18.90
C THR A 213 15.81 17.53 18.60
N LEU A 214 16.60 18.06 17.67
CA LEU A 214 17.96 17.62 17.39
C LEU A 214 18.96 18.25 18.37
N PHE A 215 18.63 18.23 19.66
CA PHE A 215 19.50 18.69 20.74
C PHE A 215 20.10 17.47 21.48
N PRO A 216 21.44 17.40 21.64
CA PRO A 216 22.07 16.28 22.33
C PRO A 216 21.89 16.41 23.84
N ILE A 217 21.47 15.32 24.48
CA ILE A 217 21.22 15.27 25.95
C ILE A 217 22.07 14.23 26.68
N GLY A 218 22.97 13.56 25.97
CA GLY A 218 23.91 12.59 26.54
C GLY A 218 23.23 11.39 27.22
N GLU A 219 23.90 10.87 28.26
CA GLU A 219 23.34 9.85 29.15
C GLU A 219 22.52 10.49 30.29
N GLU A 220 22.62 11.80 30.45
CA GLU A 220 21.93 12.59 31.45
C GLU A 220 20.41 12.51 31.28
N GLY A 221 19.90 12.51 30.05
CA GLY A 221 18.48 12.33 29.73
C GLY A 221 17.92 10.91 29.94
N GLY A 222 18.73 9.97 30.41
CA GLY A 222 18.32 8.61 30.77
C GLY A 222 17.77 7.76 29.60
N ARG A 223 17.01 6.72 29.94
CA ARG A 223 16.49 5.76 28.94
C ARG A 223 15.51 6.40 27.95
N MET A 224 14.66 7.30 28.43
CA MET A 224 13.64 7.98 27.61
C MET A 224 14.19 9.15 26.79
N ARG A 225 15.48 9.49 26.97
CA ARG A 225 16.08 10.65 26.33
C ARG A 225 15.31 11.94 26.64
N SER A 226 14.95 12.12 27.90
CA SER A 226 14.14 13.25 28.39
C SER A 226 15.01 14.47 28.70
N ILE A 227 14.59 15.65 28.27
CA ILE A 227 15.22 16.93 28.66
C ILE A 227 14.97 17.19 30.14
N GLN A 228 13.78 16.86 30.66
CA GLN A 228 13.44 17.03 32.08
C GLN A 228 14.42 16.28 33.00
N ALA A 229 14.76 15.04 32.65
CA ALA A 229 15.75 14.26 33.39
C ALA A 229 17.17 14.89 33.33
N ALA A 230 17.47 15.63 32.26
CA ALA A 230 18.72 16.38 32.16
C ALA A 230 18.67 17.69 32.98
N LEU A 231 17.51 18.36 33.06
CA LEU A 231 17.29 19.55 33.90
C LEU A 231 17.49 19.24 35.38
N GLU A 232 16.98 18.10 35.86
CA GLU A 232 17.19 17.63 37.25
C GLU A 232 18.68 17.45 37.59
N LYS A 233 19.49 17.03 36.62
CA LYS A 233 20.95 16.90 36.78
C LYS A 233 21.69 18.22 36.63
N GLY A 234 21.06 19.25 36.06
CA GLY A 234 21.59 20.60 35.85
C GLY A 234 22.69 20.72 34.78
N LYS A 235 23.14 19.63 34.17
CA LYS A 235 24.17 19.65 33.13
C LYS A 235 24.00 18.56 32.08
N ILE A 236 24.49 18.82 30.88
CA ILE A 236 24.59 17.84 29.79
C ILE A 236 26.02 17.78 29.29
N THR A 237 26.58 16.57 29.21
CA THR A 237 27.91 16.33 28.64
C THR A 237 27.79 15.69 27.26
N ALA A 238 28.04 16.47 26.21
CA ALA A 238 28.03 15.97 24.83
C ALA A 238 29.04 16.74 23.95
N ASP A 239 29.15 16.32 22.70
CA ASP A 239 29.89 17.06 21.68
C ASP A 239 29.08 18.28 21.24
N PHE A 240 29.63 19.47 21.45
CA PHE A 240 28.99 20.74 21.12
C PHE A 240 29.94 21.62 20.30
N PRO A 241 29.41 22.44 19.37
CA PRO A 241 30.21 23.41 18.64
C PRO A 241 30.72 24.51 19.57
N ILE A 242 31.77 25.17 19.11
CA ILE A 242 32.40 26.29 19.83
C ILE A 242 32.07 27.57 19.07
N TYR A 243 31.24 28.41 19.67
CA TYR A 243 30.95 29.76 19.18
C TYR A 243 31.32 30.78 20.25
N GLN A 244 31.78 31.95 19.85
CA GLN A 244 32.06 33.06 20.76
C GLN A 244 31.26 34.29 20.35
N CYS A 245 30.51 34.87 21.30
CA CYS A 245 29.73 36.06 21.05
C CYS A 245 30.63 37.29 20.85
N THR A 246 30.42 38.04 19.76
CA THR A 246 31.18 39.27 19.45
C THR A 246 30.99 40.40 20.47
N LYS A 247 29.81 40.49 21.11
CA LYS A 247 29.50 41.51 22.12
C LYS A 247 29.82 41.08 23.56
N CYS A 248 29.40 39.87 23.95
CA CYS A 248 29.52 39.41 25.33
C CYS A 248 30.83 38.65 25.62
N ASN A 249 31.60 38.29 24.59
CA ASN A 249 32.77 37.39 24.65
C ASN A 249 32.52 36.03 25.32
N LYS A 250 31.27 35.68 25.62
CA LYS A 250 30.85 34.39 26.16
C LYS A 250 30.88 33.31 25.08
N GLU A 251 31.33 32.12 25.47
CA GLU A 251 31.22 30.91 24.65
C GLU A 251 29.78 30.40 24.64
N THR A 252 29.26 30.04 23.46
CA THR A 252 27.91 29.51 23.26
C THR A 252 27.94 28.35 22.26
N ILE A 253 26.80 27.68 22.09
CA ILE A 253 26.57 26.58 21.15
C ILE A 253 25.75 27.02 19.93
N TYR A 254 25.25 28.26 19.90
CA TYR A 254 24.41 28.80 18.83
C TYR A 254 25.13 29.86 17.98
N HIS A 255 24.69 30.01 16.73
CA HIS A 255 25.15 31.04 15.78
C HIS A 255 24.73 32.47 16.18
N ILE A 256 23.67 32.58 16.99
CA ILE A 256 23.20 33.83 17.57
C ILE A 256 23.28 33.66 19.07
N CYS A 257 23.93 34.61 19.75
CA CYS A 257 24.07 34.58 21.19
C CYS A 257 22.69 34.62 21.85
N GLU A 258 22.43 33.62 22.69
CA GLU A 258 21.15 33.44 23.38
C GLU A 258 20.87 34.54 24.41
N THR A 259 21.92 35.21 24.94
CA THR A 259 21.77 36.27 25.94
C THR A 259 21.57 37.66 25.33
N CYS A 260 22.31 38.00 24.26
CA CYS A 260 22.31 39.37 23.71
C CYS A 260 21.78 39.50 22.27
N GLY A 261 21.50 38.38 21.59
CA GLY A 261 20.94 38.38 20.24
C GLY A 261 21.91 38.79 19.12
N LYS A 262 23.19 39.04 19.42
CA LYS A 262 24.22 39.34 18.41
C LYS A 262 24.86 38.08 17.82
N GLU A 263 25.44 38.22 16.63
CA GLU A 263 26.12 37.14 15.92
C GLU A 263 27.34 36.63 16.70
N THR A 264 27.58 35.32 16.56
CA THR A 264 28.70 34.64 17.18
C THR A 264 29.69 34.19 16.11
N LYS A 265 30.98 34.23 16.45
CA LYS A 265 32.04 33.70 15.59
C LYS A 265 32.26 32.23 15.90
N LYS A 266 32.44 31.42 14.86
CA LYS A 266 32.80 30.01 15.00
C LYS A 266 34.28 29.91 15.40
N MET A 267 34.56 29.12 16.43
CA MET A 267 35.90 28.88 16.92
C MET A 267 36.28 27.41 16.72
N TYR A 268 37.59 27.14 16.76
CA TYR A 268 38.15 25.80 16.58
C TYR A 268 39.08 25.45 17.74
N ALA A 269 38.94 24.25 18.30
CA ALA A 269 39.82 23.72 19.34
C ALA A 269 40.92 22.83 18.73
N SER A 270 42.18 23.07 19.10
CA SER A 270 43.27 22.14 18.80
C SER A 270 43.25 20.92 19.72
N TYR A 271 44.05 19.90 19.39
CA TYR A 271 44.26 18.74 20.28
C TYR A 271 44.76 19.12 21.67
N ASP A 272 45.54 20.21 21.77
CA ASP A 272 46.08 20.74 23.03
C ASP A 272 45.04 21.57 23.83
N GLY A 273 43.82 21.71 23.31
CA GLY A 273 42.72 22.43 23.96
C GLY A 273 42.69 23.94 23.71
N ASN A 274 43.63 24.49 22.94
CA ASN A 274 43.66 25.90 22.59
C ASN A 274 42.55 26.25 21.60
N ILE A 275 41.83 27.34 21.85
CA ILE A 275 40.74 27.83 21.01
C ILE A 275 41.25 28.93 20.09
N THR A 276 41.01 28.81 18.78
CA THR A 276 41.46 29.74 17.76
C THR A 276 40.33 30.07 16.78
N GLU A 277 40.37 31.24 16.15
CA GLU A 277 39.44 31.59 15.07
C GLU A 277 39.80 30.89 13.75
N ASN A 278 41.09 30.55 13.55
CA ASN A 278 41.58 30.02 12.29
C ASN A 278 41.39 28.50 12.19
N LYS A 279 40.78 28.08 11.09
CA LYS A 279 40.66 26.66 10.75
C LYS A 279 41.99 26.15 10.20
N THR A 280 42.58 25.18 10.89
CA THR A 280 43.75 24.40 10.45
C THR A 280 43.37 22.93 10.35
N ASP A 281 44.22 22.11 9.73
CA ASP A 281 43.98 20.66 9.61
C ASP A 281 44.00 19.92 10.95
N ASN A 282 44.59 20.53 11.99
CA ASN A 282 44.75 19.95 13.33
C ASN A 282 43.71 20.44 14.35
N ASN A 283 42.68 21.17 13.92
CA ASN A 283 41.68 21.76 14.83
C ASN A 283 40.24 21.31 14.50
N PHE A 284 39.42 21.15 15.54
CA PHE A 284 38.03 20.69 15.48
C PHE A 284 37.04 21.82 15.75
N SER A 285 35.90 21.81 15.06
CA SER A 285 34.82 22.79 15.25
C SER A 285 33.93 22.53 16.47
N PHE A 286 34.16 21.41 17.16
CA PHE A 286 33.40 20.97 18.31
C PHE A 286 34.32 20.34 19.34
N ARG A 287 33.86 20.27 20.58
CA ARG A 287 34.52 19.52 21.65
C ARG A 287 33.50 18.92 22.59
N LYS A 288 33.87 17.82 23.25
CA LYS A 288 33.08 17.27 24.35
C LYS A 288 33.18 18.20 25.54
N LYS A 289 32.07 18.85 25.91
CA LYS A 289 32.02 19.77 27.05
C LYS A 289 30.71 19.61 27.84
N PRO A 290 30.73 19.83 29.16
CA PRO A 290 29.51 20.02 29.92
C PRO A 290 28.91 21.40 29.61
N ILE A 291 27.60 21.44 29.42
CA ILE A 291 26.83 22.68 29.33
C ILE A 291 25.76 22.72 30.42
N ASP A 292 25.45 23.91 30.92
CA ASP A 292 24.31 24.14 31.82
C ASP A 292 23.02 24.16 30.98
N ILE A 293 22.22 23.10 31.11
CA ILE A 293 20.96 22.98 30.36
C ILE A 293 19.87 23.90 30.90
N ASN A 294 19.91 24.24 32.20
CA ASN A 294 18.90 25.11 32.81
C ASN A 294 18.99 26.51 32.19
N HIS A 295 20.21 27.03 32.02
CA HIS A 295 20.45 28.30 31.31
C HIS A 295 19.82 28.33 29.91
N TYR A 296 20.11 27.33 29.06
CA TYR A 296 19.58 27.31 27.69
C TYR A 296 18.06 27.07 27.64
N PHE A 297 17.53 26.27 28.57
CA PHE A 297 16.11 25.94 28.62
C PHE A 297 15.27 27.13 29.11
N GLU A 298 15.70 27.83 30.16
CA GLU A 298 15.05 29.05 30.66
C GLU A 298 15.05 30.16 29.61
N ILE A 299 16.18 30.37 28.91
CA ILE A 299 16.25 31.36 27.83
C ILE A 299 15.30 30.98 26.69
N ALA A 300 15.20 29.70 26.34
CA ALA A 300 14.25 29.23 25.33
C ALA A 300 12.79 29.49 25.76
N LEU A 301 12.43 29.24 27.03
CA LEU A 301 11.10 29.52 27.57
C LEU A 301 10.78 31.01 27.57
N ASN A 302 11.73 31.84 28.03
CA ASN A 302 11.60 33.30 28.04
C ASN A 302 11.41 33.84 26.62
N LYS A 303 12.19 33.33 25.66
CA LYS A 303 12.05 33.71 24.24
C LYS A 303 10.69 33.33 23.68
N LEU A 304 10.13 32.19 24.09
CA LEU A 304 8.79 31.76 23.68
C LEU A 304 7.65 32.45 24.43
N GLY A 305 7.95 33.20 25.50
CA GLY A 305 6.96 33.79 26.40
C GLY A 305 6.10 32.73 27.10
N MET A 306 6.65 31.55 27.37
CA MET A 306 5.91 30.40 27.94
C MET A 306 6.32 30.14 29.38
N LYS A 307 5.33 30.02 30.27
CA LYS A 307 5.53 29.61 31.68
C LYS A 307 5.31 28.11 31.88
N SER A 308 4.41 27.51 31.11
CA SER A 308 4.16 26.07 31.10
C SER A 308 4.82 25.42 29.90
N TYR A 309 5.35 24.22 30.11
CA TYR A 309 5.96 23.38 29.07
C TYR A 309 5.47 21.93 29.23
N PRO A 310 5.55 21.11 28.17
CA PRO A 310 5.11 19.71 28.23
C PRO A 310 5.91 18.87 29.22
N ASP A 311 5.26 17.88 29.82
CA ASP A 311 5.87 16.99 30.82
C ASP A 311 7.05 16.16 30.27
N LEU A 312 7.03 15.88 28.96
CA LEU A 312 8.06 15.07 28.32
C LEU A 312 8.51 15.70 27.00
N ILE A 313 9.76 16.15 26.98
CA ILE A 313 10.43 16.63 25.77
C ILE A 313 11.64 15.74 25.53
N LYS A 314 11.74 15.17 24.33
CA LYS A 314 12.80 14.22 23.99
C LYS A 314 13.82 14.85 23.05
N GLY A 315 15.09 14.69 23.40
CA GLY A 315 16.24 15.04 22.57
C GLY A 315 16.87 13.82 21.90
N VAL A 316 18.03 14.04 21.30
CA VAL A 316 18.86 12.97 20.74
C VAL A 316 19.98 12.61 21.72
N LYS A 317 20.45 11.35 21.72
CA LYS A 317 21.60 10.97 22.58
C LYS A 317 22.87 11.76 22.23
N GLY A 318 23.07 12.02 20.95
CA GLY A 318 24.17 12.80 20.41
C GLY A 318 23.84 13.25 18.99
N THR A 319 24.44 14.36 18.56
CA THR A 319 24.36 14.84 17.19
C THR A 319 25.24 13.98 16.27
N SER A 320 24.82 13.80 15.02
CA SER A 320 25.53 12.96 14.04
C SER A 320 26.06 13.75 12.83
N ASN A 321 25.81 15.05 12.82
CA ASN A 321 26.28 15.98 11.81
C ASN A 321 27.76 16.31 11.98
N LYS A 322 28.36 16.91 10.94
CA LYS A 322 29.81 17.13 10.85
C LYS A 322 30.36 18.02 11.98
N ASP A 323 29.61 19.06 12.33
CA ASP A 323 30.04 20.10 13.27
C ASP A 323 29.35 19.98 14.64
N HIS A 324 28.62 18.88 14.89
CA HIS A 324 27.86 18.66 16.13
C HIS A 324 26.86 19.77 16.49
N ILE A 325 26.42 20.56 15.49
CA ILE A 325 25.52 21.71 15.68
C ILE A 325 24.15 21.23 16.17
N PRO A 326 23.68 21.66 17.35
CA PRO A 326 22.36 21.32 17.85
C PRO A 326 21.27 22.21 17.26
N GLU A 327 20.05 21.70 17.19
CA GLU A 327 18.87 22.54 16.94
C GLU A 327 18.55 23.44 18.15
N ASN A 328 17.93 24.60 17.94
CA ASN A 328 17.50 25.46 19.03
C ASN A 328 16.40 24.78 19.88
N LEU A 329 16.58 24.76 21.20
CA LEU A 329 15.65 24.11 22.14
C LEU A 329 14.22 24.66 22.05
N ALA A 330 14.05 25.94 21.72
CA ALA A 330 12.73 26.55 21.57
C ALA A 330 11.87 25.84 20.52
N LYS A 331 12.48 25.38 19.41
CA LYS A 331 11.78 24.58 18.39
C LYS A 331 11.30 23.24 18.98
N GLY A 332 12.16 22.61 19.78
CA GLY A 332 11.83 21.36 20.49
C GLY A 332 10.65 21.46 21.46
N ILE A 333 10.61 22.53 22.25
CA ILE A 333 9.52 22.81 23.20
C ILE A 333 8.20 22.97 22.45
N LEU A 334 8.20 23.75 21.35
CA LEU A 334 7.00 23.92 20.53
C LEU A 334 6.57 22.62 19.84
N ARG A 335 7.51 21.82 19.32
CA ARG A 335 7.17 20.50 18.72
C ARG A 335 6.58 19.55 19.76
N ALA A 336 7.11 19.54 20.98
CA ALA A 336 6.54 18.73 22.06
C ALA A 336 5.14 19.21 22.48
N LYS A 337 4.89 20.52 22.48
CA LYS A 337 3.55 21.08 22.75
C LYS A 337 2.51 20.60 21.74
N HIS A 338 2.92 20.46 20.48
CA HIS A 338 2.05 20.01 19.38
C HIS A 338 2.12 18.50 19.12
N ASP A 339 2.80 17.73 19.98
CA ASP A 339 3.04 16.28 19.85
C ASP A 339 3.46 15.85 18.42
N ILE A 340 4.48 16.51 17.90
CA ILE A 340 5.10 16.21 16.60
C ILE A 340 6.58 15.87 16.77
N SER A 341 7.08 14.93 15.97
CA SER A 341 8.47 14.44 16.04
C SER A 341 9.31 14.99 14.90
N VAL A 342 10.58 15.28 15.17
CA VAL A 342 11.52 15.80 14.18
C VAL A 342 12.29 14.66 13.49
N ASN A 343 12.55 14.82 12.19
CA ASN A 343 13.42 13.93 11.43
C ASN A 343 14.88 14.42 11.42
N LYS A 344 15.79 13.62 10.85
CA LYS A 344 17.24 13.84 10.88
C LYS A 344 17.72 15.18 10.30
N ASP A 345 16.91 15.80 9.46
CA ASP A 345 17.20 17.04 8.73
C ASP A 345 16.48 18.27 9.30
N GLY A 346 15.73 18.10 10.40
CA GLY A 346 14.94 19.15 11.04
C GLY A 346 13.48 19.22 10.58
N THR A 347 13.12 18.49 9.52
CA THR A 347 11.75 18.47 8.96
C THR A 347 10.84 17.48 9.70
N ILE A 348 9.53 17.65 9.51
CA ILE A 348 8.49 16.76 10.02
C ILE A 348 7.85 16.06 8.82
N ARG A 349 7.75 14.72 8.90
CA ARG A 349 7.34 13.91 7.75
C ARG A 349 6.22 12.96 8.08
N TYR A 350 5.33 12.78 7.12
CA TYR A 350 4.26 11.80 7.17
C TYR A 350 4.41 10.80 6.01
N ASP A 351 4.61 9.52 6.34
CA ASP A 351 4.81 8.44 5.37
C ASP A 351 3.46 7.86 4.93
N MET A 352 3.29 7.63 3.63
CA MET A 352 2.10 7.03 3.03
C MET A 352 2.48 6.03 1.94
N THR A 353 1.65 5.02 1.71
CA THR A 353 1.72 4.16 0.51
C THR A 353 1.27 4.96 -0.71
N GLU A 354 1.97 4.83 -1.83
CA GLU A 354 1.65 5.53 -3.07
C GLU A 354 0.58 4.77 -3.87
N LEU A 355 -0.44 5.48 -4.36
CA LEU A 355 -1.42 4.92 -5.30
C LEU A 355 -1.74 5.95 -6.39
N PRO A 356 -1.56 5.62 -7.67
CA PRO A 356 -1.82 6.54 -8.76
C PRO A 356 -3.33 6.66 -9.03
N ILE A 357 -3.80 7.87 -9.28
CA ILE A 357 -5.13 8.14 -9.84
C ILE A 357 -5.05 9.30 -10.83
N THR A 358 -5.90 9.27 -11.85
CA THR A 358 -6.05 10.37 -12.82
C THR A 358 -7.35 11.12 -12.63
N HIS A 359 -8.34 10.52 -11.96
CA HIS A 359 -9.67 11.09 -11.77
C HIS A 359 -10.18 10.86 -10.36
N PHE A 360 -11.04 11.76 -9.90
CA PHE A 360 -11.68 11.66 -8.59
C PHE A 360 -13.06 12.33 -8.62
N LYS A 361 -13.87 12.06 -7.60
CA LYS A 361 -15.10 12.80 -7.30
C LYS A 361 -14.90 13.68 -6.05
N PRO A 362 -15.47 14.90 -6.01
CA PRO A 362 -15.43 15.73 -4.80
C PRO A 362 -15.88 15.02 -3.52
N SER A 363 -16.91 14.15 -3.62
CA SER A 363 -17.44 13.38 -2.49
C SER A 363 -16.43 12.38 -1.90
N GLU A 364 -15.47 11.89 -2.71
CA GLU A 364 -14.45 10.94 -2.29
C GLU A 364 -13.36 11.58 -1.43
N ILE A 365 -13.07 12.86 -1.67
CA ILE A 365 -11.94 13.58 -1.07
C ILE A 365 -12.38 14.57 0.03
N ARG A 366 -13.68 14.55 0.35
CA ARG A 366 -14.33 15.38 1.38
C ARG A 366 -14.11 16.88 1.18
N THR A 367 -14.02 17.33 -0.07
CA THR A 367 -13.77 18.74 -0.40
C THR A 367 -14.98 19.35 -1.10
N PRO A 368 -15.48 20.51 -0.64
CA PRO A 368 -16.60 21.19 -1.29
C PRO A 368 -16.28 21.58 -2.73
N VAL A 369 -17.29 21.49 -3.60
CA VAL A 369 -17.18 21.87 -5.03
C VAL A 369 -16.68 23.29 -5.20
N GLU A 370 -17.15 24.22 -4.36
CA GLU A 370 -16.77 25.63 -4.43
C GLU A 370 -15.28 25.84 -4.18
N LYS A 371 -14.71 25.08 -3.23
CA LYS A 371 -13.27 25.12 -2.95
C LYS A 371 -12.45 24.54 -4.11
N LEU A 372 -12.97 23.50 -4.79
CA LEU A 372 -12.33 22.95 -5.99
C LEU A 372 -12.35 23.97 -7.14
N LYS A 373 -13.45 24.72 -7.31
CA LYS A 373 -13.53 25.82 -8.30
C LYS A 373 -12.50 26.91 -8.05
N GLU A 374 -12.34 27.34 -6.80
CA GLU A 374 -11.30 28.30 -6.39
C GLU A 374 -9.89 27.81 -6.75
N MET A 375 -9.66 26.50 -6.66
CA MET A 375 -8.38 25.87 -7.01
C MET A 375 -8.16 25.65 -8.50
N GLY A 376 -9.16 25.96 -9.35
CA GLY A 376 -9.07 25.91 -10.81
C GLY A 376 -9.86 24.78 -11.49
N TYR A 377 -10.60 23.96 -10.74
CA TYR A 377 -11.45 22.90 -11.29
C TYR A 377 -12.81 23.44 -11.71
N LYS A 378 -12.97 23.76 -12.99
CA LYS A 378 -14.20 24.38 -13.52
C LYS A 378 -15.16 23.40 -14.18
N LYS A 379 -14.62 22.35 -14.79
CA LYS A 379 -15.36 21.39 -15.60
C LYS A 379 -15.12 19.96 -15.16
N ASP A 380 -16.09 19.09 -15.43
CA ASP A 380 -15.94 17.64 -15.31
C ASP A 380 -15.27 17.04 -16.55
N ILE A 381 -15.03 15.72 -16.53
CA ILE A 381 -14.43 14.96 -17.63
C ILE A 381 -15.20 15.07 -18.96
N ASN A 382 -16.51 15.38 -18.92
CA ASN A 382 -17.33 15.54 -20.12
C ASN A 382 -17.41 17.00 -20.59
N GLY A 383 -16.63 17.90 -19.98
CA GLY A 383 -16.62 19.32 -20.28
C GLY A 383 -17.80 20.11 -19.71
N LYS A 384 -18.65 19.49 -18.86
CA LYS A 384 -19.77 20.16 -18.21
C LYS A 384 -19.29 20.96 -16.99
N GLU A 385 -19.99 22.04 -16.64
CA GLU A 385 -19.66 22.80 -15.43
C GLU A 385 -19.75 21.94 -14.18
N LEU A 386 -18.81 22.16 -13.26
CA LEU A 386 -18.77 21.46 -11.99
C LEU A 386 -19.83 22.03 -11.04
N VAL A 387 -20.87 21.26 -10.75
CA VAL A 387 -22.00 21.65 -9.88
C VAL A 387 -22.35 20.58 -8.85
N ASP A 388 -22.03 19.31 -9.12
CA ASP A 388 -22.35 18.16 -8.27
C ASP A 388 -21.08 17.52 -7.72
N LYS A 389 -21.16 17.05 -6.48
CA LYS A 389 -20.10 16.30 -5.78
C LYS A 389 -19.85 14.89 -6.36
N GLU A 390 -20.76 14.37 -7.17
CA GLU A 390 -20.64 13.06 -7.83
C GLU A 390 -20.07 13.14 -9.26
N GLN A 391 -19.82 14.35 -9.78
CA GLN A 391 -19.12 14.53 -11.04
C GLN A 391 -17.67 14.04 -10.93
N ILE A 392 -17.20 13.41 -12.00
CA ILE A 392 -15.83 12.91 -12.12
C ILE A 392 -14.97 14.02 -12.73
N ILE A 393 -13.88 14.36 -12.05
CA ILE A 393 -12.97 15.43 -12.40
C ILE A 393 -11.60 14.82 -12.70
N GLU A 394 -10.94 15.31 -13.76
CA GLU A 394 -9.55 14.98 -14.06
C GLU A 394 -8.61 15.69 -13.06
N LEU A 395 -7.75 14.93 -12.40
CA LEU A 395 -6.80 15.40 -11.40
C LEU A 395 -5.65 16.15 -12.06
N LYS A 396 -5.37 17.38 -11.61
CA LYS A 396 -4.22 18.12 -12.11
C LYS A 396 -2.90 17.47 -11.67
N PRO A 397 -1.84 17.49 -12.51
CA PRO A 397 -0.63 16.70 -12.29
C PRO A 397 0.11 16.87 -10.96
N GLN A 398 0.00 18.02 -10.28
CA GLN A 398 0.67 18.29 -8.99
C GLN A 398 -0.30 18.38 -7.80
N ASP A 399 -1.56 18.01 -8.00
CA ASP A 399 -2.55 17.99 -6.93
C ASP A 399 -2.59 16.61 -6.23
N LEU A 400 -2.74 16.62 -4.91
CA LEU A 400 -2.60 15.46 -4.05
C LEU A 400 -3.82 15.27 -3.16
N ILE A 401 -4.22 14.01 -2.98
CA ILE A 401 -5.24 13.57 -2.04
C ILE A 401 -4.56 12.71 -0.99
N LEU A 402 -4.54 13.20 0.25
CA LEU A 402 -3.75 12.59 1.33
C LEU A 402 -4.56 11.60 2.17
N ALA A 403 -3.87 10.67 2.83
CA ALA A 403 -4.47 9.62 3.63
C ALA A 403 -5.10 10.13 4.94
N SER A 404 -6.38 9.85 5.17
CA SER A 404 -7.09 10.17 6.42
C SER A 404 -8.05 9.04 6.82
N CYS A 405 -7.49 7.85 7.06
CA CYS A 405 -8.24 6.68 7.50
C CYS A 405 -8.60 6.72 8.99
N SER A 406 -9.88 6.63 9.32
CA SER A 406 -10.34 6.57 10.72
C SER A 406 -10.20 5.18 11.38
N SER A 407 -9.94 4.14 10.59
CA SER A 407 -9.97 2.74 11.05
C SER A 407 -8.62 2.18 11.47
N THR A 408 -7.61 3.04 11.66
CA THR A 408 -6.24 2.66 12.03
C THR A 408 -5.87 3.16 13.42
N ASN A 409 -4.97 2.43 14.11
CA ASN A 409 -4.39 2.89 15.38
C ASN A 409 -3.33 3.99 15.19
N GLU A 410 -2.95 4.30 13.95
CA GLU A 410 -2.01 5.36 13.63
C GLU A 410 -2.75 6.68 13.43
N GLU A 411 -2.10 7.80 13.74
CA GLU A 411 -2.68 9.12 13.56
C GLU A 411 -2.78 9.49 12.07
N THR A 412 -3.87 10.15 11.71
CA THR A 412 -4.21 10.55 10.33
C THR A 412 -3.37 11.73 9.84
N SER A 413 -3.16 11.83 8.51
CA SER A 413 -2.30 12.88 7.94
C SER A 413 -2.85 14.29 8.17
N ASP A 414 -4.16 14.47 8.02
CA ASP A 414 -4.88 15.72 8.30
C ASP A 414 -4.61 16.23 9.73
N SER A 415 -4.64 15.33 10.73
CA SER A 415 -4.37 15.65 12.12
C SER A 415 -2.92 16.09 12.34
N ILE A 416 -1.96 15.33 11.81
CA ILE A 416 -0.54 15.64 11.96
C ILE A 416 -0.19 16.95 11.23
N LEU A 417 -0.62 17.12 9.98
CA LEU A 417 -0.33 18.31 9.19
C LEU A 417 -0.99 19.57 9.77
N PHE A 418 -2.19 19.46 10.34
CA PHE A 418 -2.83 20.55 11.09
C PHE A 418 -1.97 20.98 12.29
N ARG A 419 -1.46 20.02 13.08
CA ARG A 419 -0.54 20.32 14.19
C ARG A 419 0.79 20.91 13.72
N VAL A 420 1.31 20.47 12.56
CA VAL A 420 2.50 21.06 11.94
C VAL A 420 2.25 22.51 11.51
N GLY A 421 1.10 22.83 10.92
CA GLY A 421 0.72 24.21 10.58
C GLY A 421 0.67 25.12 11.81
N ASN A 422 0.00 24.68 12.88
CA ASN A 422 -0.08 25.41 14.14
C ASN A 422 1.30 25.58 14.81
N PHE A 423 2.16 24.57 14.71
CA PHE A 423 3.55 24.66 15.15
C PHE A 423 4.31 25.73 14.37
N ILE A 424 4.16 25.80 13.04
CA ILE A 424 4.83 26.80 12.19
C ILE A 424 4.35 28.21 12.54
N ASP A 425 3.04 28.40 12.74
CA ASP A 425 2.49 29.70 13.11
C ASP A 425 2.97 30.17 14.49
N GLU A 426 2.99 29.28 15.48
CA GLU A 426 3.57 29.60 16.78
C GLU A 426 5.07 29.86 16.70
N LEU A 427 5.80 29.11 15.86
CA LEU A 427 7.23 29.31 15.63
C LEU A 427 7.50 30.68 14.99
N LEU A 428 6.75 31.06 13.96
CA LEU A 428 6.83 32.37 13.32
C LEU A 428 6.53 33.49 14.31
N LYS A 429 5.44 33.37 15.08
CA LYS A 429 5.00 34.39 16.04
C LYS A 429 5.95 34.55 17.22
N LYS A 430 6.34 33.44 17.87
CA LYS A 430 7.07 33.47 19.14
C LYS A 430 8.58 33.46 18.98
N PHE A 431 9.12 32.74 18.00
CA PHE A 431 10.56 32.61 17.84
C PHE A 431 11.15 33.60 16.85
N TYR A 432 10.42 33.87 15.76
CA TYR A 432 10.86 34.77 14.68
C TYR A 432 10.21 36.16 14.73
N ASN A 433 9.22 36.41 15.60
CA ASN A 433 8.46 37.66 15.69
C ASN A 433 7.81 38.09 14.36
N MET A 434 7.32 37.13 13.59
CA MET A 434 6.64 37.33 12.32
C MET A 434 5.14 37.04 12.43
N LYS A 435 4.37 37.48 11.43
CA LYS A 435 2.95 37.12 11.35
C LYS A 435 2.79 35.61 11.10
N PRO A 436 1.76 34.96 11.66
CA PRO A 436 1.44 33.57 11.34
C PRO A 436 1.08 33.44 9.86
N PHE A 437 1.39 32.29 9.27
CA PHE A 437 1.25 32.02 7.84
C PHE A 437 -0.02 31.24 7.52
N TYR A 438 -0.28 30.13 8.21
CA TYR A 438 -1.38 29.21 7.88
C TYR A 438 -2.71 29.65 8.50
N ASN A 439 -2.70 30.01 9.79
CA ASN A 439 -3.87 30.37 10.60
C ASN A 439 -5.01 29.35 10.52
N PHE A 440 -4.67 28.06 10.58
CA PHE A 440 -5.66 26.99 10.53
C PHE A 440 -6.61 27.04 11.72
N LYS A 441 -7.91 26.99 11.45
CA LYS A 441 -8.96 26.84 12.46
C LYS A 441 -9.43 25.40 12.51
N ASN A 442 -9.63 24.81 11.33
CA ASN A 442 -10.07 23.43 11.17
C ASN A 442 -9.14 22.69 10.19
N LYS A 443 -9.32 21.37 10.08
CA LYS A 443 -8.46 20.53 9.22
C LYS A 443 -8.73 20.76 7.74
N GLU A 444 -9.93 21.19 7.37
CA GLU A 444 -10.34 21.52 6.02
C GLU A 444 -9.55 22.72 5.45
N ASP A 445 -8.97 23.54 6.33
CA ASP A 445 -8.12 24.67 5.95
C ASP A 445 -6.80 24.21 5.32
N LEU A 446 -6.39 22.94 5.51
CA LEU A 446 -5.20 22.37 4.85
C LEU A 446 -5.33 22.34 3.32
N VAL A 447 -6.57 22.20 2.81
CA VAL A 447 -6.83 22.14 1.37
C VAL A 447 -6.47 23.47 0.73
N GLY A 448 -5.65 23.40 -0.32
CA GLY A 448 -5.08 24.54 -1.05
C GLY A 448 -3.62 24.84 -0.71
N HIS A 449 -3.09 24.30 0.40
CA HIS A 449 -1.70 24.53 0.79
C HIS A 449 -0.72 23.57 0.11
N LEU A 450 0.52 24.04 -0.03
CA LEU A 450 1.60 23.30 -0.66
C LEU A 450 2.30 22.35 0.31
N VAL A 451 2.66 21.19 -0.20
CA VAL A 451 3.50 20.20 0.44
C VAL A 451 4.65 19.80 -0.49
N ILE A 452 5.68 19.21 0.09
CA ILE A 452 6.80 18.62 -0.64
C ILE A 452 6.67 17.10 -0.51
N GLY A 453 6.51 16.43 -1.64
CA GLY A 453 6.66 14.99 -1.77
C GLY A 453 8.13 14.63 -1.80
N LEU A 454 8.52 13.60 -1.06
CA LEU A 454 9.87 13.07 -1.05
C LEU A 454 9.82 11.55 -0.88
N ALA A 455 10.46 10.84 -1.80
CA ALA A 455 10.64 9.40 -1.70
C ALA A 455 11.93 9.04 -0.91
N PRO A 456 12.00 7.83 -0.34
CA PRO A 456 13.27 7.23 0.07
C PRO A 456 14.28 7.24 -1.08
N HIS A 457 15.58 7.34 -0.75
CA HIS A 457 16.69 7.28 -1.69
C HIS A 457 16.79 8.42 -2.74
N ILE A 458 15.94 9.44 -2.67
CA ILE A 458 16.07 10.64 -3.52
C ILE A 458 16.42 11.88 -2.68
N SER A 459 16.82 12.96 -3.36
CA SER A 459 17.16 14.24 -2.72
C SER A 459 16.53 15.47 -3.38
N ALA A 460 15.81 15.27 -4.48
CA ALA A 460 14.94 16.27 -5.08
C ALA A 460 13.52 16.02 -4.56
N GLY A 461 12.90 17.03 -3.96
CA GLY A 461 11.49 16.97 -3.56
C GLY A 461 10.59 17.56 -4.65
N MET A 462 9.42 16.98 -4.89
CA MET A 462 8.42 17.53 -5.80
C MET A 462 7.39 18.34 -5.02
N ILE A 463 7.11 19.57 -5.44
CA ILE A 463 6.03 20.37 -4.87
C ILE A 463 4.69 19.79 -5.34
N GLY A 464 3.75 19.65 -4.41
CA GLY A 464 2.35 19.35 -4.70
C GLY A 464 1.41 20.18 -3.85
N ARG A 465 0.14 20.21 -4.23
CA ARG A 465 -0.92 20.97 -3.54
C ARG A 465 -1.96 20.01 -2.99
N ILE A 466 -2.34 20.18 -1.72
CA ILE A 466 -3.39 19.35 -1.11
C ILE A 466 -4.74 19.78 -1.66
N ILE A 467 -5.48 18.87 -2.28
CA ILE A 467 -6.86 19.14 -2.74
C ILE A 467 -7.93 18.44 -1.90
N GLY A 468 -7.56 17.48 -1.06
CA GLY A 468 -8.49 16.79 -0.17
C GLY A 468 -7.87 15.60 0.55
N PHE A 469 -8.73 14.83 1.24
CA PHE A 469 -8.32 13.67 2.03
C PHE A 469 -9.23 12.48 1.77
N SER A 470 -8.62 11.31 1.56
CA SER A 470 -9.33 10.03 1.38
C SER A 470 -9.44 9.28 2.71
N ASN A 471 -10.43 8.39 2.84
CA ASN A 471 -10.55 7.46 3.97
C ASN A 471 -9.61 6.24 3.86
N THR A 472 -8.58 6.32 3.02
CA THR A 472 -7.60 5.24 2.80
C THR A 472 -6.29 5.55 3.51
N GLN A 473 -5.34 4.60 3.45
CA GLN A 473 -3.98 4.77 3.97
C GLN A 473 -2.96 5.09 2.86
N ALA A 474 -3.43 5.65 1.73
CA ALA A 474 -2.61 5.93 0.58
C ALA A 474 -2.55 7.42 0.24
N CYS A 475 -1.41 7.84 -0.30
CA CYS A 475 -1.26 9.11 -0.99
C CYS A 475 -1.69 8.91 -2.45
N PHE A 476 -2.84 9.49 -2.78
CA PHE A 476 -3.35 9.50 -4.14
C PHE A 476 -2.83 10.71 -4.89
N ALA A 477 -2.14 10.49 -6.00
CA ALA A 477 -1.63 11.54 -6.87
C ALA A 477 -1.66 11.11 -8.33
N HIS A 478 -1.46 12.09 -9.22
CA HIS A 478 -1.29 11.80 -10.64
C HIS A 478 -0.06 10.90 -10.87
N PRO A 479 -0.11 9.90 -11.78
CA PRO A 479 1.04 9.05 -12.11
C PRO A 479 2.33 9.82 -12.36
N LEU A 480 2.25 10.93 -13.12
CA LEU A 480 3.38 11.84 -13.36
C LEU A 480 4.04 12.34 -12.06
N TRP A 481 3.26 12.64 -11.03
CA TRP A 481 3.79 13.13 -9.75
C TRP A 481 4.58 12.03 -9.04
N HIS A 482 4.05 10.80 -8.99
CA HIS A 482 4.79 9.65 -8.45
C HIS A 482 6.06 9.36 -9.26
N ALA A 483 5.97 9.35 -10.59
CA ALA A 483 7.13 9.17 -11.47
C ALA A 483 8.21 10.25 -11.25
N SER A 484 7.81 11.49 -10.94
CA SER A 484 8.76 12.56 -10.59
C SER A 484 9.54 12.30 -9.29
N LEU A 485 8.99 11.48 -8.39
CA LEU A 485 9.67 10.98 -7.20
C LEU A 485 10.49 9.71 -7.47
N ARG A 486 10.62 9.29 -8.74
CA ARG A 486 11.24 8.03 -9.17
C ARG A 486 10.56 6.82 -8.54
N ARG A 487 9.23 6.76 -8.71
CA ARG A 487 8.37 5.74 -8.11
C ARG A 487 7.47 5.10 -9.16
N ASP A 488 7.42 3.78 -9.09
CA ASP A 488 6.72 2.92 -10.05
C ASP A 488 5.31 2.55 -9.55
N CYS A 489 4.99 2.94 -8.31
CA CYS A 489 3.74 2.59 -7.62
C CYS A 489 3.51 1.08 -7.43
N ASP A 490 4.57 0.29 -7.27
CA ASP A 490 4.54 -1.17 -7.05
C ASP A 490 4.44 -1.60 -5.57
N GLY A 491 3.88 -0.73 -4.72
CA GLY A 491 3.85 -0.89 -3.25
C GLY A 491 4.87 -0.02 -2.52
N ASP A 492 5.38 0.98 -3.22
CA ASP A 492 6.29 2.01 -2.72
C ASP A 492 5.64 2.97 -1.70
N GLU A 493 6.50 3.70 -0.99
CA GLU A 493 6.10 4.68 0.01
C GLU A 493 6.77 6.04 -0.26
N CYS A 494 5.97 7.10 -0.24
CA CYS A 494 6.45 8.47 -0.20
C CYS A 494 6.22 9.09 1.17
N CYS A 495 6.86 10.22 1.41
CA CYS A 495 6.50 11.09 2.52
C CYS A 495 6.13 12.49 2.05
N VAL A 496 5.26 13.14 2.82
CA VAL A 496 4.91 14.55 2.62
C VAL A 496 5.44 15.41 3.77
N ILE A 497 5.85 16.62 3.43
CA ILE A 497 6.38 17.64 4.33
C ILE A 497 5.62 18.94 4.05
N MET A 498 5.13 19.65 5.06
CA MET A 498 4.53 20.98 4.85
C MET A 498 5.57 21.93 4.24
N PHE A 499 5.21 22.67 3.21
CA PHE A 499 6.17 23.48 2.46
C PHE A 499 6.96 24.46 3.35
N MET A 500 6.26 25.22 4.21
CA MET A 500 6.92 26.14 5.16
C MET A 500 7.74 25.43 6.26
N ASP A 501 7.41 24.18 6.62
CA ASP A 501 8.21 23.43 7.59
C ASP A 501 9.61 23.16 7.01
N SER A 502 9.65 22.73 5.76
CA SER A 502 10.91 22.50 5.04
C SER A 502 11.74 23.79 5.00
N LEU A 503 11.15 24.92 4.59
CA LEU A 503 11.89 26.17 4.46
C LEU A 503 12.48 26.70 5.79
N LEU A 504 11.74 26.57 6.89
CA LEU A 504 12.14 27.13 8.19
C LEU A 504 13.03 26.21 9.03
N ASN A 505 12.84 24.90 8.88
CA ASN A 505 13.42 23.91 9.79
C ASN A 505 14.45 23.00 9.15
N PHE A 506 14.48 22.88 7.82
CA PHE A 506 15.53 22.15 7.13
C PHE A 506 16.88 22.85 7.26
N SER A 507 17.93 22.08 7.53
CA SER A 507 19.31 22.56 7.34
C SER A 507 20.24 21.44 6.92
N ARG A 508 21.09 21.70 5.92
CA ARG A 508 22.19 20.81 5.53
C ARG A 508 23.16 20.54 6.68
N GLN A 509 23.24 21.46 7.65
CA GLN A 509 24.08 21.30 8.83
C GLN A 509 23.56 20.23 9.80
N PHE A 510 22.30 19.80 9.72
CA PHE A 510 21.77 18.71 10.54
C PHE A 510 22.04 17.32 9.95
N LEU A 511 22.39 17.26 8.66
CA LEU A 511 22.58 15.99 7.97
C LEU A 511 23.78 15.21 8.51
N PRO A 512 23.65 13.88 8.65
CA PRO A 512 24.68 13.04 9.25
C PRO A 512 25.95 12.98 8.38
N ASN A 513 27.12 12.96 9.02
CA ASN A 513 28.42 13.02 8.34
C ASN A 513 28.94 11.66 7.81
N ARG A 514 28.08 10.65 7.64
CA ARG A 514 28.45 9.33 7.11
C ARG A 514 28.13 9.22 5.62
N ARG A 515 28.95 8.48 4.87
CA ARG A 515 28.71 8.19 3.43
C ARG A 515 27.33 7.53 3.26
N GLY A 516 26.59 7.94 2.23
CA GLY A 516 25.22 7.47 1.93
C GLY A 516 24.10 8.15 2.73
N SER A 517 24.29 8.39 4.03
CA SER A 517 23.28 9.08 4.87
C SER A 517 23.25 10.60 4.70
N LYS A 518 24.31 11.17 4.14
CA LYS A 518 24.55 12.62 4.09
C LYS A 518 23.66 13.36 3.09
N THR A 519 23.28 12.73 1.99
CA THR A 519 22.56 13.38 0.88
C THR A 519 21.22 12.73 0.56
N MET A 520 21.03 11.46 0.91
CA MET A 520 19.83 10.71 0.55
C MET A 520 18.69 10.97 1.52
N ASP A 521 17.46 10.98 0.98
CA ASP A 521 16.23 11.10 1.76
C ASP A 521 16.20 12.42 2.55
N SER A 522 16.50 13.53 1.88
CA SER A 522 16.40 14.92 2.38
C SER A 522 16.17 15.88 1.20
N PRO A 523 15.30 16.90 1.32
CA PRO A 523 14.94 17.78 0.21
C PRO A 523 16.05 18.81 -0.05
N LEU A 524 17.12 18.40 -0.75
CA LEU A 524 18.27 19.26 -1.09
C LEU A 524 17.97 20.26 -2.20
N VAL A 525 17.05 19.88 -3.10
CA VAL A 525 16.55 20.65 -4.23
C VAL A 525 15.03 20.44 -4.29
N LEU A 526 14.29 21.44 -4.75
CA LEU A 526 12.84 21.35 -4.92
C LEU A 526 12.49 21.59 -6.39
N THR A 527 11.71 20.70 -6.97
CA THR A 527 11.14 20.85 -8.31
C THR A 527 9.77 21.50 -8.17
N SER A 528 9.61 22.69 -8.77
CA SER A 528 8.39 23.48 -8.67
C SER A 528 7.38 23.18 -9.78
N LYS A 529 7.86 22.90 -10.99
CA LYS A 529 7.05 22.56 -12.15
C LYS A 529 7.36 21.14 -12.59
N LEU A 530 6.32 20.33 -12.75
CA LEU A 530 6.45 18.99 -13.30
C LEU A 530 6.59 19.08 -14.83
N ALA A 531 7.65 18.46 -15.36
CA ALA A 531 7.86 18.29 -16.80
C ALA A 531 7.79 16.79 -17.15
N PRO A 532 6.76 16.32 -17.88
CA PRO A 532 6.58 14.90 -18.22
C PRO A 532 7.75 14.28 -19.01
N SER A 533 8.52 15.08 -19.74
CA SER A 533 9.71 14.62 -20.45
C SER A 533 10.92 14.38 -19.54
N GLU A 534 10.93 14.92 -18.31
CA GLU A 534 12.02 14.78 -17.34
C GLU A 534 11.74 13.74 -16.24
N VAL A 535 10.51 13.22 -16.18
CA VAL A 535 10.15 12.16 -15.22
C VAL A 535 10.56 10.78 -15.76
N ASP A 536 10.44 9.77 -14.90
CA ASP A 536 10.73 8.39 -15.24
C ASP A 536 9.88 7.87 -16.41
N ASP A 537 10.47 7.04 -17.28
CA ASP A 537 9.88 6.62 -18.56
C ASP A 537 8.76 5.59 -18.40
N MET A 538 8.66 4.93 -17.24
CA MET A 538 7.55 3.98 -16.99
C MET A 538 6.18 4.62 -17.13
N VAL A 539 6.04 5.91 -16.79
CA VAL A 539 4.77 6.63 -16.92
C VAL A 539 4.38 6.90 -18.38
N HIS A 540 5.36 6.85 -19.30
CA HIS A 540 5.12 7.07 -20.72
C HIS A 540 4.34 5.89 -21.34
N GLY A 541 4.45 4.69 -20.76
CA GLY A 541 3.68 3.51 -21.14
C GLY A 541 2.26 3.44 -20.56
N LEU A 542 1.75 4.53 -19.96
CA LEU A 542 0.39 4.59 -19.45
C LEU A 542 -0.62 4.75 -20.59
N ASP A 543 -1.55 3.81 -20.73
CA ASP A 543 -2.64 3.93 -21.69
C ASP A 543 -3.61 5.05 -21.30
N VAL A 544 -3.88 5.97 -22.24
CA VAL A 544 -4.72 7.17 -22.00
C VAL A 544 -6.08 7.11 -22.69
N LEU A 545 -6.38 5.97 -23.30
CA LEU A 545 -7.60 5.71 -24.07
C LEU A 545 -8.82 5.52 -23.15
N LYS A 546 -9.99 5.90 -23.67
CA LYS A 546 -11.28 5.65 -23.01
C LYS A 546 -11.75 4.20 -23.17
N GLU A 547 -11.50 3.61 -24.33
CA GLU A 547 -11.89 2.26 -24.69
C GLU A 547 -10.79 1.62 -25.53
N TYR A 548 -10.53 0.33 -25.32
CA TYR A 548 -9.54 -0.39 -26.11
C TYR A 548 -10.10 -0.77 -27.50
N PRO A 549 -9.25 -0.73 -28.55
CA PRO A 549 -9.65 -1.13 -29.90
C PRO A 549 -9.86 -2.65 -30.01
N LEU A 550 -10.68 -3.08 -30.96
CA LEU A 550 -10.99 -4.50 -31.19
C LEU A 550 -9.73 -5.31 -31.58
N GLU A 551 -8.80 -4.65 -32.24
CA GLU A 551 -7.51 -5.17 -32.71
C GLU A 551 -6.65 -5.67 -31.54
N LEU A 552 -6.67 -4.96 -30.39
CA LEU A 552 -5.93 -5.35 -29.19
C LEU A 552 -6.39 -6.71 -28.67
N TYR A 553 -7.71 -6.92 -28.58
CA TYR A 553 -8.28 -8.18 -28.12
C TYR A 553 -7.96 -9.34 -29.06
N LYS A 554 -7.98 -9.13 -30.39
CA LYS A 554 -7.64 -10.17 -31.37
C LYS A 554 -6.16 -10.54 -31.32
N ALA A 555 -5.29 -9.55 -31.22
CA ALA A 555 -3.86 -9.79 -31.10
C ALA A 555 -3.46 -10.46 -29.78
N ALA A 556 -4.19 -10.19 -28.70
CA ALA A 556 -4.04 -10.90 -27.44
C ALA A 556 -4.34 -12.40 -27.57
N LEU A 557 -5.34 -12.80 -28.38
CA LEU A 557 -5.60 -14.21 -28.71
C LEU A 557 -4.46 -14.87 -29.50
N GLU A 558 -3.78 -14.11 -30.34
CA GLU A 558 -2.64 -14.56 -31.15
C GLU A 558 -1.30 -14.50 -30.38
N TYR A 559 -1.31 -14.14 -29.09
CA TYR A 559 -0.11 -13.95 -28.26
C TYR A 559 0.93 -12.98 -28.86
N LYS A 560 0.45 -12.00 -29.63
CA LYS A 560 1.30 -10.98 -30.25
C LYS A 560 2.08 -10.19 -29.20
N TYR A 561 3.24 -9.67 -29.59
CA TYR A 561 4.01 -8.82 -28.69
C TYR A 561 3.31 -7.46 -28.48
N PRO A 562 3.45 -6.82 -27.30
CA PRO A 562 2.76 -5.56 -27.01
C PRO A 562 3.06 -4.43 -28.01
N TRP A 563 4.29 -4.36 -28.53
CA TRP A 563 4.73 -3.34 -29.49
C TRP A 563 4.27 -3.58 -30.93
N GLU A 564 3.60 -4.70 -31.23
CA GLU A 564 3.02 -4.95 -32.55
C GLU A 564 1.70 -4.23 -32.78
N ILE A 565 1.14 -3.61 -31.74
CA ILE A 565 -0.08 -2.81 -31.81
C ILE A 565 0.22 -1.46 -31.21
N GLU A 566 -0.06 -0.42 -31.98
CA GLU A 566 -0.01 0.94 -31.51
C GLU A 566 -1.33 1.28 -30.83
N ILE A 567 -1.26 1.52 -29.52
CA ILE A 567 -2.32 2.12 -28.71
C ILE A 567 -1.80 3.45 -28.21
N GLU A 568 -2.68 4.45 -28.07
CA GLU A 568 -2.28 5.76 -27.60
C GLU A 568 -1.84 5.69 -26.13
N GLN A 569 -0.60 6.08 -25.87
CA GLN A 569 0.00 6.14 -24.55
C GLN A 569 0.36 7.58 -24.18
N LEU A 570 0.62 7.83 -22.90
CA LEU A 570 1.03 9.16 -22.42
C LEU A 570 2.33 9.64 -23.10
N GLY A 571 3.23 8.71 -23.43
CA GLY A 571 4.47 8.98 -24.17
C GLY A 571 4.23 9.65 -25.53
N ASP A 572 3.14 9.31 -26.22
CA ASP A 572 2.80 9.87 -27.54
C ASP A 572 2.34 11.33 -27.46
N ARG A 573 1.96 11.78 -26.25
CA ARG A 573 1.50 13.15 -25.99
C ARG A 573 2.60 14.07 -25.47
N LEU A 574 3.82 13.58 -25.27
CA LEU A 574 4.93 14.39 -24.77
C LEU A 574 5.16 15.63 -25.66
N ASP A 575 5.58 16.73 -25.04
CA ASP A 575 5.78 18.04 -25.69
C ASP A 575 4.52 18.66 -26.35
N THR A 576 3.35 18.05 -26.21
CA THR A 576 2.06 18.63 -26.60
C THR A 576 1.33 19.25 -25.39
N PRO A 577 0.30 20.10 -25.60
CA PRO A 577 -0.55 20.59 -24.51
C PRO A 577 -1.27 19.47 -23.76
N ASP A 578 -1.59 18.36 -24.44
CA ASP A 578 -2.35 17.22 -23.89
C ASP A 578 -1.52 16.29 -22.99
N GLN A 579 -0.24 16.60 -22.75
CA GLN A 579 0.60 15.84 -21.81
C GLN A 579 0.15 15.97 -20.34
N TYR A 580 -0.71 16.93 -20.02
CA TYR A 580 -1.16 17.24 -18.65
C TYR A 580 -2.67 17.04 -18.44
N GLU A 581 -3.46 16.92 -19.51
CA GLU A 581 -4.93 16.94 -19.49
C GLU A 581 -5.48 15.97 -20.55
N ASN A 582 -6.79 15.72 -20.55
CA ASN A 582 -7.48 14.81 -21.48
C ASN A 582 -7.08 13.32 -21.36
N ILE A 583 -6.60 12.89 -20.20
CA ILE A 583 -6.35 11.47 -19.91
C ILE A 583 -7.71 10.80 -19.65
N ASN A 584 -7.92 9.59 -20.17
CA ASN A 584 -9.12 8.82 -19.89
C ASN A 584 -8.83 7.55 -19.08
N PHE A 585 -9.87 6.79 -18.80
CA PHE A 585 -9.81 5.48 -18.17
C PHE A 585 -10.93 4.59 -18.71
N THR A 586 -10.72 3.28 -18.69
CA THR A 586 -11.69 2.29 -19.18
C THR A 586 -12.75 1.94 -18.16
N HIS A 587 -12.35 1.79 -16.88
CA HIS A 587 -13.22 1.30 -15.82
C HIS A 587 -13.53 2.36 -14.76
N SER A 588 -14.81 2.70 -14.61
CA SER A 588 -15.26 3.58 -13.53
C SER A 588 -15.42 2.82 -12.21
N VAL A 589 -14.94 3.41 -11.11
CA VAL A 589 -15.25 2.93 -9.74
C VAL A 589 -16.44 3.68 -9.15
N SER A 590 -17.11 3.08 -8.17
CA SER A 590 -18.20 3.73 -7.44
C SER A 590 -17.66 4.81 -6.50
N ASN A 591 -16.66 4.46 -5.68
CA ASN A 591 -15.95 5.36 -4.78
C ASN A 591 -14.57 4.79 -4.45
N ILE A 592 -13.49 5.59 -4.55
CA ILE A 592 -12.11 5.16 -4.22
C ILE A 592 -11.90 4.74 -2.75
N ASN A 593 -12.84 5.08 -1.86
CA ASN A 593 -12.78 4.75 -0.43
C ASN A 593 -13.54 3.48 -0.07
N ILE A 594 -14.22 2.84 -1.02
CA ILE A 594 -14.95 1.59 -0.76
C ILE A 594 -13.96 0.42 -0.75
N GLY A 595 -13.99 -0.35 0.32
CA GLY A 595 -13.18 -1.57 0.47
C GLY A 595 -12.61 -1.72 1.87
N VAL A 596 -11.63 -2.62 1.99
CA VAL A 596 -10.91 -2.85 3.25
C VAL A 596 -9.86 -1.74 3.42
N VAL A 597 -10.16 -0.73 4.23
CA VAL A 597 -9.29 0.44 4.44
C VAL A 597 -8.08 0.16 5.34
N CYS A 598 -8.11 -0.94 6.09
CA CYS A 598 -7.03 -1.41 6.95
C CYS A 598 -6.95 -2.92 6.87
N SER A 599 -5.79 -3.45 6.48
CA SER A 599 -5.60 -4.89 6.31
C SER A 599 -5.67 -5.63 7.65
N ALA A 600 -6.28 -6.82 7.64
CA ALA A 600 -6.33 -7.70 8.80
C ALA A 600 -4.92 -8.02 9.35
N TYR A 601 -3.89 -7.99 8.50
CA TYR A 601 -2.50 -8.17 8.90
C TYR A 601 -2.04 -7.18 9.98
N LYS A 602 -2.56 -5.96 9.99
CA LYS A 602 -2.23 -4.93 11.00
C LYS A 602 -3.03 -5.06 12.28
N THR A 603 -4.26 -5.55 12.18
CA THR A 603 -5.16 -5.69 13.33
C THR A 603 -4.83 -6.93 14.15
N LEU A 604 -4.32 -7.99 13.53
CA LEU A 604 -3.91 -9.22 14.22
C LEU A 604 -2.63 -8.98 15.05
N PRO A 605 -2.68 -9.11 16.38
CA PRO A 605 -1.54 -8.86 17.27
C PRO A 605 -0.44 -9.93 17.17
N SER A 606 -0.82 -11.21 17.06
CA SER A 606 0.11 -12.32 17.17
C SER A 606 0.48 -12.90 15.80
N MET A 607 1.69 -13.46 15.69
CA MET A 607 2.13 -14.16 14.47
C MET A 607 1.29 -15.42 14.24
N GLU A 608 0.84 -16.06 15.32
CA GLU A 608 0.03 -17.27 15.26
C GLU A 608 -1.33 -17.03 14.61
N GLU A 609 -2.04 -15.97 15.02
CA GLU A 609 -3.30 -15.61 14.38
C GLU A 609 -3.09 -15.25 12.91
N LYS A 610 -1.98 -14.60 12.55
CA LYS A 610 -1.64 -14.29 11.16
C LYS A 610 -1.41 -15.55 10.34
N LEU A 611 -0.70 -16.52 10.89
CA LEU A 611 -0.46 -17.82 10.25
C LEU A 611 -1.76 -18.59 10.07
N ASN A 612 -2.58 -18.68 11.13
CA ASN A 612 -3.86 -19.38 11.09
C ASN A 612 -4.80 -18.74 10.06
N GLY A 613 -4.88 -17.41 10.02
CA GLY A 613 -5.65 -16.69 9.01
C GLY A 613 -5.13 -16.91 7.58
N GLN A 614 -3.81 -16.96 7.39
CA GLN A 614 -3.20 -17.30 6.10
C GLN A 614 -3.58 -18.73 5.65
N MET A 615 -3.51 -19.71 6.55
CA MET A 615 -3.85 -21.09 6.24
C MET A 615 -5.36 -21.31 6.04
N GLU A 616 -6.21 -20.60 6.77
CA GLU A 616 -7.66 -20.62 6.58
C GLU A 616 -8.04 -20.10 5.17
N LEU A 617 -7.36 -19.06 4.69
CA LEU A 617 -7.52 -18.59 3.32
C LEU A 617 -7.03 -19.62 2.30
N ALA A 618 -5.90 -20.27 2.55
CA ALA A 618 -5.40 -21.34 1.68
C ALA A 618 -6.42 -22.48 1.52
N LYS A 619 -7.06 -22.92 2.62
CA LYS A 619 -8.12 -23.95 2.60
C LYS A 619 -9.38 -23.54 1.82
N ARG A 620 -9.64 -22.23 1.70
CA ARG A 620 -10.83 -21.68 1.02
C ARG A 620 -10.61 -21.42 -0.47
N ILE A 621 -9.37 -21.16 -0.88
CA ILE A 621 -9.05 -20.70 -2.24
C ILE A 621 -8.61 -21.89 -3.09
N ARG A 622 -9.41 -22.24 -4.10
CA ARG A 622 -9.10 -23.33 -5.05
C ARG A 622 -7.75 -23.19 -5.75
N ALA A 623 -7.28 -21.97 -5.99
CA ALA A 623 -6.03 -21.70 -6.70
C ALA A 623 -4.77 -21.86 -5.84
N VAL A 624 -4.91 -22.15 -4.54
CA VAL A 624 -3.80 -22.20 -3.59
C VAL A 624 -3.66 -23.62 -3.06
N ASP A 625 -2.45 -24.18 -3.18
CA ASP A 625 -2.10 -25.44 -2.54
C ASP A 625 -1.66 -25.19 -1.09
N GLU A 626 -2.48 -25.67 -0.15
CA GLU A 626 -2.26 -25.57 1.29
C GLU A 626 -0.96 -26.23 1.77
N SER A 627 -0.57 -27.36 1.17
CA SER A 627 0.68 -28.04 1.52
C SER A 627 1.89 -27.22 1.06
N ASP A 628 1.80 -26.63 -0.14
CA ASP A 628 2.88 -25.79 -0.67
C ASP A 628 3.03 -24.48 0.12
N VAL A 629 1.92 -23.86 0.52
CA VAL A 629 1.95 -22.66 1.39
C VAL A 629 2.61 -22.98 2.72
N ALA A 630 2.22 -24.08 3.38
CA ALA A 630 2.82 -24.51 4.65
C ALA A 630 4.33 -24.74 4.49
N ARG A 631 4.74 -25.44 3.43
CA ARG A 631 6.15 -25.68 3.09
C ARG A 631 6.93 -24.38 2.93
N LEU A 632 6.41 -23.42 2.14
CA LEU A 632 7.06 -22.13 1.89
C LEU A 632 7.24 -21.32 3.17
N VAL A 633 6.23 -21.29 4.04
CA VAL A 633 6.31 -20.60 5.34
C VAL A 633 7.40 -21.20 6.21
N ILE A 634 7.43 -22.54 6.33
CA ILE A 634 8.42 -23.26 7.14
C ILE A 634 9.84 -23.03 6.60
N GLU A 635 10.07 -23.24 5.31
CA GLU A 635 11.41 -23.17 4.72
C GLU A 635 11.96 -21.74 4.65
N LYS A 636 11.16 -20.78 4.18
CA LYS A 636 11.65 -19.42 3.90
C LYS A 636 11.67 -18.54 5.14
N HIS A 637 10.77 -18.76 6.09
CA HIS A 637 10.64 -17.92 7.29
C HIS A 637 11.11 -18.65 8.55
N PHE A 638 10.42 -19.70 8.98
CA PHE A 638 10.63 -20.26 10.33
C PHE A 638 11.96 -21.00 10.48
N LEU A 639 12.27 -21.97 9.61
CA LEU A 639 13.54 -22.71 9.67
C LEU A 639 14.75 -21.78 9.53
N LYS A 640 14.66 -20.77 8.66
CA LYS A 640 15.72 -19.78 8.45
C LYS A 640 15.95 -18.93 9.69
N ASP A 641 14.88 -18.48 10.35
CA ASP A 641 14.97 -17.69 11.59
C ASP A 641 15.48 -18.54 12.76
N THR A 642 14.93 -19.73 12.97
CA THR A 642 15.35 -20.65 14.04
C THR A 642 16.83 -21.03 13.92
N LYS A 643 17.29 -21.46 12.74
CA LYS A 643 18.71 -21.80 12.50
C LYS A 643 19.62 -20.56 12.64
N GLY A 644 19.14 -19.41 12.17
CA GLY A 644 19.86 -18.13 12.27
C GLY A 644 20.03 -17.69 13.73
N ASN A 645 18.97 -17.76 14.53
CA ASN A 645 18.98 -17.42 15.95
C ASN A 645 19.79 -18.42 16.76
N LEU A 646 19.70 -19.72 16.46
CA LEU A 646 20.53 -20.75 17.09
C LEU A 646 22.02 -20.50 16.86
N ARG A 647 22.43 -20.22 15.62
CA ARG A 647 23.82 -19.88 15.28
C ARG A 647 24.27 -18.59 15.98
N LYS A 648 23.41 -17.56 16.01
CA LYS A 648 23.71 -16.30 16.70
C LYS A 648 23.83 -16.50 18.21
N PHE A 649 23.00 -17.35 18.81
CA PHE A 649 23.02 -17.65 20.23
C PHE A 649 24.39 -18.20 20.66
N SER A 650 24.98 -19.12 19.89
CA SER A 650 26.32 -19.67 20.17
C SER A 650 27.46 -18.65 20.02
N GLN A 651 27.25 -17.58 19.26
CA GLN A 651 28.27 -16.55 18.95
C GLN A 651 27.97 -15.19 19.60
N GLN A 652 26.99 -15.14 20.50
CA GLN A 652 26.43 -13.89 20.98
C GLN A 652 27.38 -13.09 21.90
N GLN A 653 27.06 -11.81 22.05
CA GLN A 653 27.65 -10.95 23.06
C GLN A 653 26.71 -10.87 24.28
N PHE A 654 27.24 -10.37 25.38
CA PHE A 654 26.53 -10.15 26.63
C PHE A 654 26.37 -8.66 26.87
N ARG A 655 25.21 -8.21 27.36
CA ARG A 655 24.95 -6.78 27.60
C ARG A 655 24.58 -6.55 29.05
N CYS A 656 25.09 -5.47 29.64
CA CYS A 656 24.62 -5.00 30.95
C CYS A 656 23.25 -4.30 30.82
N VAL A 657 22.32 -4.60 31.73
CA VAL A 657 20.99 -3.98 31.76
C VAL A 657 21.03 -2.47 32.03
N ASN A 658 21.97 -2.02 32.88
CA ASN A 658 22.01 -0.63 33.34
C ASN A 658 22.79 0.28 32.39
N CYS A 659 24.04 -0.07 32.06
CA CYS A 659 24.92 0.78 31.26
C CYS A 659 24.99 0.40 29.78
N ASN A 660 24.32 -0.67 29.35
CA ASN A 660 24.37 -1.20 27.98
C ASN A 660 25.76 -1.58 27.44
N GLU A 661 26.78 -1.64 28.29
CA GLU A 661 28.11 -2.12 27.91
C GLU A 661 28.01 -3.56 27.39
N LYS A 662 28.71 -3.82 26.28
CA LYS A 662 28.71 -5.12 25.61
C LYS A 662 30.02 -5.84 25.86
N PHE A 663 29.92 -7.07 26.34
CA PHE A 663 31.06 -7.94 26.59
C PHE A 663 31.03 -9.10 25.59
N ARG A 664 32.17 -9.39 24.97
CA ARG A 664 32.30 -10.57 24.10
C ARG A 664 32.20 -11.88 24.89
N ARG A 665 32.62 -11.88 26.15
CA ARG A 665 32.55 -13.01 27.08
C ARG A 665 31.96 -12.51 28.40
N PRO A 666 31.21 -13.33 29.14
CA PRO A 666 30.72 -12.93 30.45
C PRO A 666 31.93 -12.76 31.39
N PRO A 667 32.07 -11.62 32.09
CA PRO A 667 33.05 -11.47 33.16
C PRO A 667 32.86 -12.56 34.22
N LEU A 668 33.95 -13.15 34.71
CA LEU A 668 33.90 -14.21 35.73
C LEU A 668 33.23 -13.76 37.03
N ILE A 669 33.23 -12.46 37.30
CA ILE A 669 32.56 -11.83 38.45
C ILE A 669 31.02 -11.92 38.33
N GLY A 670 30.48 -12.25 37.15
CA GLY A 670 29.03 -12.35 36.90
C GLY A 670 28.29 -11.00 36.87
N LYS A 671 29.00 -9.89 37.08
CA LYS A 671 28.48 -8.52 37.08
C LYS A 671 29.24 -7.64 36.09
N CYS A 672 28.60 -6.55 35.67
CA CYS A 672 29.24 -5.57 34.79
C CYS A 672 30.42 -4.89 35.48
N THR A 673 31.58 -4.88 34.82
CA THR A 673 32.80 -4.25 35.34
C THR A 673 32.73 -2.72 35.42
N LYS A 674 31.79 -2.07 34.71
CA LYS A 674 31.61 -0.61 34.75
C LYS A 674 30.62 -0.12 35.80
N CYS A 675 29.48 -0.80 35.96
CA CYS A 675 28.37 -0.29 36.77
C CYS A 675 27.79 -1.33 37.74
N ASN A 676 28.45 -2.47 37.92
CA ASN A 676 28.04 -3.57 38.79
C ASN A 676 26.63 -4.16 38.48
N GLY A 677 26.06 -3.83 37.32
CA GLY A 677 24.72 -4.27 36.92
C GLY A 677 24.71 -5.71 36.39
N ARG A 678 23.51 -6.31 36.34
CA ARG A 678 23.29 -7.66 35.82
C ARG A 678 23.61 -7.73 34.33
N ILE A 679 24.25 -8.83 33.93
CA ILE A 679 24.57 -9.14 32.55
C ILE A 679 23.55 -10.13 32.02
N ILE A 680 23.06 -9.87 30.82
CA ILE A 680 22.06 -10.71 30.13
C ILE A 680 22.57 -11.11 28.75
N PHE A 681 22.04 -12.23 28.26
CA PHE A 681 22.17 -12.65 26.87
C PHE A 681 21.59 -11.59 25.93
N THR A 682 22.17 -11.45 24.74
CA THR A 682 21.61 -10.59 23.68
C THR A 682 20.56 -11.34 22.85
N VAL A 683 20.66 -12.67 22.78
CA VAL A 683 19.69 -13.58 22.19
C VAL A 683 19.23 -14.54 23.28
N SER A 684 17.94 -14.55 23.60
CA SER A 684 17.39 -15.47 24.61
C SER A 684 17.05 -16.83 23.99
N GLU A 685 17.04 -17.89 24.80
CA GLU A 685 16.57 -19.22 24.40
C GLU A 685 15.15 -19.18 23.81
N GLY A 686 14.22 -18.47 24.46
CA GLY A 686 12.85 -18.33 23.96
C GLY A 686 12.75 -17.70 22.57
N SER A 687 13.74 -16.90 22.14
CA SER A 687 13.78 -16.37 20.77
C SER A 687 14.17 -17.40 19.72
N VAL A 688 14.89 -18.46 20.12
CA VAL A 688 15.26 -19.59 19.26
C VAL A 688 14.12 -20.59 19.14
N ILE A 689 13.45 -20.90 20.26
CA ILE A 689 12.39 -21.93 20.32
C ILE A 689 11.05 -21.41 19.76
N LYS A 690 10.85 -20.08 19.73
CA LYS A 690 9.59 -19.39 19.40
C LYS A 690 8.72 -20.01 18.28
N TYR A 691 9.34 -20.52 17.23
CA TYR A 691 8.65 -21.03 16.04
C TYR A 691 8.81 -22.54 15.81
N LEU A 692 9.63 -23.23 16.59
CA LEU A 692 10.00 -24.62 16.31
C LEU A 692 8.80 -25.55 16.43
N ASP A 693 8.11 -25.55 17.56
CA ASP A 693 6.96 -26.45 17.79
C ASP A 693 5.81 -26.15 16.82
N LYS A 694 5.57 -24.87 16.55
CA LYS A 694 4.56 -24.43 15.57
C LYS A 694 4.88 -24.92 14.16
N SER A 695 6.16 -24.90 13.78
CA SER A 695 6.59 -25.40 12.47
C SER A 695 6.39 -26.91 12.34
N ILE A 696 6.57 -27.66 13.44
CA ILE A 696 6.35 -29.10 13.49
C ILE A 696 4.85 -29.40 13.36
N ASN A 697 4.01 -28.75 14.18
CA ASN A 697 2.55 -28.93 14.10
C ASN A 697 2.01 -28.60 12.70
N LEU A 698 2.50 -27.52 12.08
CA LEU A 698 2.11 -27.13 10.72
C LEU A 698 2.58 -28.17 9.69
N ALA A 699 3.78 -28.72 9.85
CA ALA A 699 4.30 -29.76 8.95
C ALA A 699 3.48 -31.07 9.02
N GLU A 700 2.97 -31.40 10.20
CA GLU A 700 2.10 -32.56 10.44
C GLU A 700 0.69 -32.35 9.89
N GLU A 701 0.06 -31.21 10.19
CA GLU A 701 -1.32 -30.91 9.75
C GLU A 701 -1.46 -30.85 8.22
N TYR A 702 -0.51 -30.21 7.52
CA TYR A 702 -0.58 -29.97 6.07
C TYR A 702 0.24 -30.95 5.22
N ASN A 703 0.68 -32.04 5.85
CA ASN A 703 1.42 -33.13 5.21
C ASN A 703 2.55 -32.68 4.25
N VAL A 704 3.43 -31.79 4.73
CA VAL A 704 4.53 -31.26 3.91
C VAL A 704 5.57 -32.36 3.54
N PRO A 705 6.45 -32.12 2.53
CA PRO A 705 7.44 -33.12 2.12
C PRO A 705 8.32 -33.65 3.27
N ASN A 706 8.63 -34.95 3.23
CA ASN A 706 9.40 -35.64 4.29
C ASN A 706 10.74 -34.97 4.60
N TYR A 707 11.41 -34.39 3.60
CA TYR A 707 12.65 -33.65 3.80
C TYR A 707 12.51 -32.50 4.81
N VAL A 708 11.39 -31.76 4.75
CA VAL A 708 11.11 -30.63 5.65
C VAL A 708 10.82 -31.13 7.06
N LYS A 709 10.02 -32.19 7.19
CA LYS A 709 9.73 -32.85 8.47
C LYS A 709 11.02 -33.34 9.16
N GLN A 710 11.88 -34.04 8.43
CA GLN A 710 13.18 -34.50 8.93
C GLN A 710 14.09 -33.33 9.31
N THR A 711 14.10 -32.25 8.53
CA THR A 711 14.90 -31.05 8.82
C THR A 711 14.44 -30.35 10.10
N LEU A 712 13.13 -30.28 10.33
CA LEU A 712 12.56 -29.75 11.57
C LEU A 712 12.95 -30.61 12.77
N GLU A 713 12.86 -31.93 12.63
CA GLU A 713 13.23 -32.86 13.70
C GLU A 713 14.72 -32.77 14.05
N LEU A 714 15.60 -32.70 13.04
CA LEU A 714 17.04 -32.45 13.25
C LEU A 714 17.29 -31.11 13.93
N THR A 715 16.54 -30.07 13.55
CA THR A 715 16.64 -28.74 14.18
C THR A 715 16.20 -28.81 15.65
N ARG A 716 15.13 -29.56 15.96
CA ARG A 716 14.68 -29.81 17.34
C ARG A 716 15.74 -30.53 18.16
N ARG A 717 16.33 -31.61 17.63
CA ARG A 717 17.42 -32.34 18.32
C ARG A 717 18.62 -31.43 18.60
N ASN A 718 18.97 -30.54 17.68
CA ASN A 718 20.06 -29.57 17.91
C ASN A 718 19.74 -28.56 19.01
N VAL A 719 18.49 -28.07 19.05
CA VAL A 719 18.02 -27.16 20.10
C VAL A 719 18.05 -27.88 21.46
N GLU A 720 17.48 -29.08 21.56
CA GLU A 720 17.50 -29.91 22.77
C GLU A 720 18.93 -30.24 23.23
N SER A 721 19.87 -30.48 22.30
CA SER A 721 21.27 -30.74 22.63
C SER A 721 21.98 -29.53 23.25
N ILE A 722 21.55 -28.30 22.94
CA ILE A 722 22.19 -27.06 23.42
C ILE A 722 21.56 -26.57 24.72
N PHE A 723 20.23 -26.61 24.81
CA PHE A 723 19.48 -26.07 25.95
C PHE A 723 19.08 -27.15 26.97
N GLY A 724 19.20 -28.43 26.61
CA GLY A 724 18.61 -29.53 27.35
C GLY A 724 17.15 -29.74 26.97
N ARG A 725 16.57 -30.84 27.45
CA ARG A 725 15.11 -31.04 27.43
C ARG A 725 14.50 -30.28 28.60
N GLU A 726 13.28 -29.78 28.44
CA GLU A 726 12.53 -29.24 29.58
C GLU A 726 12.49 -30.30 30.68
N LYS A 727 12.67 -29.88 31.95
CA LYS A 727 12.49 -30.79 33.09
C LYS A 727 11.05 -31.30 33.03
N GLU A 728 10.87 -32.63 32.94
CA GLU A 728 9.56 -33.26 32.94
C GLU A 728 8.70 -32.68 34.08
N LYS A 729 7.66 -31.92 33.73
CA LYS A 729 6.63 -31.54 34.69
C LYS A 729 5.77 -32.78 34.89
N GLN A 730 5.79 -33.32 36.11
CA GLN A 730 4.91 -34.41 36.51
C GLN A 730 3.45 -33.95 36.32
N VAL A 731 2.79 -34.47 35.30
CA VAL A 731 1.37 -34.21 35.03
C VAL A 731 0.54 -35.25 35.79
N GLY A 732 -0.55 -34.82 36.41
CA GLY A 732 -1.45 -35.73 37.13
C GLY A 732 -2.16 -36.72 36.18
N LEU A 733 -2.47 -37.92 36.68
CA LEU A 733 -3.15 -38.97 35.92
C LEU A 733 -4.50 -38.52 35.29
N GLY A 734 -5.15 -37.48 35.84
CA GLY A 734 -6.42 -36.95 35.32
C GLY A 734 -6.33 -36.14 34.03
N THR A 735 -5.13 -35.92 33.49
CA THR A 735 -4.93 -35.27 32.17
C THR A 735 -4.95 -36.28 31.02
N PHE A 736 -4.98 -37.58 31.32
CA PHE A 736 -5.01 -38.69 30.36
C PHE A 736 -6.38 -39.39 30.29
N THR A 737 -7.40 -38.86 30.97
CA THR A 737 -8.80 -39.34 30.94
C THR A 737 -9.68 -38.45 30.09
#